data_AF-A0A960QGC2-F1
#
_entry.id   AF-A0A960QGC2-F1
#
_cell.length_a   1.000
_cell.length_b   1.000
_cell.length_c   1.000
_cell.angle_alpha   90.00
_cell.angle_beta   90.00
_cell.angle_gamma   90.00
#
_symmetry.space_group_name_H-M   'P 1'
#
loop_
_entity.id
_entity.type
_entity.pdbx_description
1 polymer ?
#
loop_
_entity_poly.entity_id
_entity_poly.type
_entity_poly.pdbx_seq_one_letter_code
_entity_poly.pdbx_strand_id
1 'polypeptide(L)'
;MRLPENRTSWRFHDTGAAMAAASVSLSLAVLGLGLGSLAAQDTGKTEATPAAEPAAPAADSVAEFEKQSLALRTALHYDPSLDSPLKSLVTLYQNVDRVEELIGVYRGHITQFPDDAGSKAVLIRLLSELNRSEADELAQSAVQVHADDPLLNFLLYEMRARREDPRALDSLARAIDLEQKPARRDAWAEILLEESGDGAGRQLAQAYLEKLKKAPGNTAQTLFALADRMHRYEFNELALATLQDALKGKPDPETGVDIEVLTAKVQAALGDRDAAGLRLDALLGKLAPDYWRRVEIMSLRVGMLSSEADRRRLLAEAKVRYEGNAASESAVLEYAELLAISEKRREAIAVLEQAGDAFPASERIERQMLSLLENLTDQSALEDYLDERVATYPDRADLRYRLVKVLYALGRSADAQPHLEKVLTVLEPAEADRRLLDLARHLRNSNHYQGAAALYRRIIDAQPDRFDVIRELSETHLAMEDRTAARAVLRDLPVADAAIENFLDLVQFMVTEDFLAEAGAALEARLTGSPDSLDLRLELSRVSAKIGDRTRAEKLITESRTLTDTPARYRVWLETALEAHELFGEAATFFDQEQHRLLTEGSIEGDNQWSADRIEKFLTFCELGEEKQLEDRVTQALRNQLADASLPGELRLRLRRLLVKALERTPERAGETEQQLQQLAREDPGRASEYDLRRALLYHNLQRTDLAGEALQKVNVATVDDPKLLKAAYLVFVDYGMLDAARRSLEKITQREPSDFVSWEKRLSLLAAMGEEEELRKAARQLLAGGDRINLGPPSIQSLKLHLLDSLWRSVSRLLAVESAEAFADALPLLDSVDREALDTPDRLWSLWARAYALNGLNRTDARDEVIQQLALAASKTGEAIEEVRIAFPDGLSISLDAAVGLLREPVPRTVAAVTPVTEGPLGESVVAWAFEADPDARILQMTSTGDEAADLLVLDDQGTLYRVDRKTGKLRWRERFGLPSSMTTGSDPNQAGVSAGGITISNAYYQIQQQGGTLSVQQLMAPYQSATLGFSMGGGAAPGVNLRTIKLPRQIIVDAEGRFFLPSERLLEARSIEDGSLLWHADLDFANGLGSEGTEPGVARPEMRILLAERRVIAFLPETSSVVAIDAATGKLIWKRQLDDGQVRDGEAGVFSLNSGASYENGRLFVYGRESLILNADDGTIIWRFDGGDVRTFPISLAEIIATEKKPAEEAVDSTTPSLGGASSRPGYLDHLTPPA
;
A
#
# COMPACT_ATOMS: atom_id res chain seq x y z
N MET A 1 31.28 3.50 -43.29
CA MET A 1 30.45 3.36 -44.50
C MET A 1 29.44 2.25 -44.20
N ARG A 2 28.15 2.59 -44.18
CA ARG A 2 26.95 1.72 -44.05
C ARG A 2 26.69 0.98 -42.72
N LEU A 3 25.67 1.52 -42.01
CA LEU A 3 24.55 0.93 -41.24
C LEU A 3 24.78 -0.28 -40.32
N PRO A 4 24.19 -0.25 -39.11
CA PRO A 4 23.60 -1.40 -38.46
C PRO A 4 22.05 -1.35 -38.48
N GLU A 5 21.45 -2.52 -38.65
CA GLU A 5 20.02 -2.82 -38.53
C GLU A 5 19.66 -3.21 -37.09
N ASN A 6 18.45 -2.81 -36.71
CA ASN A 6 17.74 -3.09 -35.46
C ASN A 6 17.46 -4.58 -35.22
N ARG A 7 17.46 -5.02 -33.95
CA ARG A 7 16.35 -5.76 -33.29
C ARG A 7 16.57 -6.01 -31.78
N THR A 8 15.92 -5.17 -31.00
CA THR A 8 15.16 -5.32 -29.72
C THR A 8 15.03 -6.69 -29.01
N SER A 9 15.13 -6.67 -27.67
CA SER A 9 14.21 -7.38 -26.74
C SER A 9 14.22 -6.76 -25.32
N TRP A 10 13.04 -6.73 -24.71
CA TRP A 10 12.60 -5.98 -23.51
C TRP A 10 12.64 -6.79 -22.19
N ARG A 11 12.69 -6.12 -21.01
CA ARG A 11 11.92 -6.43 -19.76
C ARG A 11 12.09 -5.35 -18.66
N PHE A 12 11.04 -5.22 -17.84
CA PHE A 12 10.63 -4.12 -16.92
C PHE A 12 11.21 -4.15 -15.48
N HIS A 13 11.30 -2.96 -14.84
CA HIS A 13 11.08 -2.74 -13.39
C HIS A 13 10.66 -1.28 -13.07
N ASP A 14 10.03 -1.13 -11.89
CA ASP A 14 9.73 0.05 -11.06
C ASP A 14 8.35 0.75 -11.10
N THR A 15 7.62 0.62 -9.98
CA THR A 15 6.50 1.49 -9.57
C THR A 15 6.83 2.12 -8.21
N GLY A 16 7.20 3.40 -8.22
CA GLY A 16 7.20 4.26 -7.03
C GLY A 16 5.84 4.95 -6.88
N ALA A 17 5.21 4.82 -5.71
CA ALA A 17 3.94 5.50 -5.40
C ALA A 17 4.19 6.70 -4.48
N ALA A 18 3.87 7.90 -4.95
CA ALA A 18 3.78 9.12 -4.16
C ALA A 18 2.36 9.28 -3.61
N MET A 19 2.19 9.37 -2.28
CA MET A 19 0.92 9.72 -1.65
C MET A 19 0.85 11.24 -1.40
N ALA A 20 -0.19 11.88 -1.96
CA ALA A 20 -0.58 13.24 -1.65
C ALA A 20 -1.58 13.23 -0.47
N ALA A 21 -1.31 14.03 0.56
CA ALA A 21 -2.23 14.25 1.68
C ALA A 21 -3.40 15.12 1.25
N ALA A 22 -4.64 14.65 1.45
CA ALA A 22 -5.86 15.44 1.30
C ALA A 22 -6.66 15.40 2.62
N SER A 23 -6.70 16.53 3.32
CA SER A 23 -7.60 16.74 4.46
C SER A 23 -9.03 16.95 3.95
N VAL A 24 -9.94 16.04 4.30
CA VAL A 24 -11.38 16.19 4.05
C VAL A 24 -12.05 16.68 5.34
N SER A 25 -12.44 17.96 5.38
CA SER A 25 -13.38 18.49 6.38
C SER A 25 -14.79 18.44 5.79
N LEU A 26 -15.63 17.56 6.33
CA LEU A 26 -17.05 17.46 5.98
C LEU A 26 -17.85 18.29 7.00
N SER A 27 -18.52 19.36 6.56
CA SER A 27 -19.50 20.08 7.36
C SER A 27 -20.82 20.15 6.60
N LEU A 28 -21.80 19.38 7.06
CA LEU A 28 -23.19 19.42 6.62
C LEU A 28 -23.96 20.32 7.62
N ALA A 29 -24.48 21.45 7.13
CA ALA A 29 -25.47 22.24 7.86
C ALA A 29 -26.66 22.53 6.94
N VAL A 30 -27.81 21.96 7.29
CA VAL A 30 -29.14 22.30 6.78
C VAL A 30 -29.96 22.64 8.01
N LEU A 31 -30.59 23.83 8.03
CA LEU A 31 -31.95 24.02 8.55
C LEU A 31 -32.46 25.43 8.21
N GLY A 32 -33.71 25.49 7.80
CA GLY A 32 -34.42 26.74 7.52
C GLY A 32 -35.20 27.27 8.71
N LEU A 33 -35.93 28.37 8.50
CA LEU A 33 -37.25 28.64 9.07
C LEU A 33 -37.84 29.94 8.49
N GLY A 34 -39.17 29.97 8.32
CA GLY A 34 -39.95 31.11 8.78
C GLY A 34 -40.67 32.01 7.75
N LEU A 35 -41.86 31.55 7.35
CA LEU A 35 -43.05 32.28 6.88
C LEU A 35 -43.15 33.80 7.16
N GLY A 36 -43.56 34.55 6.13
CA GLY A 36 -44.12 35.90 6.23
C GLY A 36 -45.10 36.19 5.09
N SER A 37 -46.40 36.14 5.42
CA SER A 37 -47.54 36.53 4.57
C SER A 37 -47.56 38.05 4.33
N LEU A 38 -47.85 38.49 3.10
CA LEU A 38 -48.77 39.60 2.83
C LEU A 38 -49.12 39.72 1.32
N ALA A 39 -50.41 39.90 1.10
CA ALA A 39 -51.09 40.03 -0.19
C ALA A 39 -50.92 41.41 -0.84
N ALA A 40 -50.89 41.46 -2.17
CA ALA A 40 -51.86 42.23 -2.99
C ALA A 40 -51.51 42.15 -4.49
N GLN A 41 -52.51 41.70 -5.26
CA GLN A 41 -52.97 42.19 -6.57
C GLN A 41 -51.95 42.86 -7.51
N ASP A 42 -51.69 42.21 -8.66
CA ASP A 42 -52.07 42.84 -9.93
C ASP A 42 -52.28 41.79 -11.05
N THR A 43 -53.24 42.11 -11.90
CA THR A 43 -53.85 41.30 -12.94
C THR A 43 -53.06 41.34 -14.24
N GLY A 44 -52.64 40.17 -14.72
CA GLY A 44 -52.08 40.00 -16.08
C GLY A 44 -52.54 38.68 -16.67
N LYS A 45 -53.59 38.73 -17.51
CA LYS A 45 -54.11 37.61 -18.30
C LYS A 45 -53.04 37.08 -19.25
N THR A 46 -52.70 35.81 -19.12
CA THR A 46 -52.16 34.98 -20.20
C THR A 46 -52.94 33.67 -20.25
N GLU A 47 -53.35 33.29 -21.46
CA GLU A 47 -54.20 32.16 -21.76
C GLU A 47 -53.57 30.84 -21.28
N ALA A 48 -54.34 30.07 -20.52
CA ALA A 48 -53.96 28.74 -20.05
C ALA A 48 -54.13 27.71 -21.17
N THR A 49 -53.02 27.16 -21.63
CA THR A 49 -52.95 25.86 -22.32
C THR A 49 -53.42 24.77 -21.33
N PRO A 50 -54.28 23.81 -21.73
CA PRO A 50 -54.73 22.77 -20.80
C PRO A 50 -53.55 21.90 -20.37
N ALA A 51 -53.35 21.80 -19.05
CA ALA A 51 -52.39 20.87 -18.46
C ALA A 51 -52.76 19.45 -18.91
N ALA A 52 -51.79 18.76 -19.51
CA ALA A 52 -51.88 17.33 -19.77
C ALA A 52 -51.96 16.61 -18.43
N GLU A 53 -52.99 15.78 -18.27
CA GLU A 53 -53.13 14.79 -17.21
C GLU A 53 -51.85 13.92 -17.19
N PRO A 54 -51.17 13.75 -16.04
CA PRO A 54 -50.00 12.88 -15.97
C PRO A 54 -50.42 11.47 -16.38
N ALA A 55 -49.71 10.91 -17.37
CA ALA A 55 -49.93 9.56 -17.84
C ALA A 55 -49.89 8.58 -16.66
N ALA A 56 -50.93 7.76 -16.52
CA ALA A 56 -50.98 6.73 -15.49
C ALA A 56 -49.71 5.86 -15.58
N PRO A 57 -49.00 5.62 -14.45
CA PRO A 57 -47.84 4.74 -14.46
C PRO A 57 -48.24 3.36 -14.98
N ALA A 58 -47.37 2.75 -15.80
CA ALA A 58 -47.59 1.42 -16.33
C ALA A 58 -47.86 0.44 -15.17
N ALA A 59 -48.86 -0.44 -15.31
CA ALA A 59 -49.27 -1.35 -14.24
C ALA A 59 -48.12 -2.22 -13.69
N ASP A 60 -47.09 -2.49 -14.51
CA ASP A 60 -45.91 -3.26 -14.14
C ASP A 60 -45.01 -2.53 -13.12
N SER A 61 -44.91 -1.19 -13.16
CA SER A 61 -44.09 -0.43 -12.21
C SER A 61 -44.70 -0.38 -10.81
N VAL A 62 -46.04 -0.40 -10.72
CA VAL A 62 -46.76 -0.47 -9.45
C VAL A 62 -46.56 -1.85 -8.79
N ALA A 63 -46.65 -2.93 -9.57
CA ALA A 63 -46.45 -4.28 -9.06
C ALA A 63 -45.01 -4.51 -8.56
N GLU A 64 -44.01 -3.96 -9.26
CA GLU A 64 -42.61 -4.03 -8.83
C GLU A 64 -42.35 -3.20 -7.57
N PHE A 65 -42.88 -1.98 -7.49
CA PHE A 65 -42.82 -1.14 -6.30
C PHE A 65 -43.39 -1.85 -5.06
N GLU A 66 -44.59 -2.42 -5.17
CA GLU A 66 -45.24 -3.12 -4.06
C GLU A 66 -44.45 -4.35 -3.61
N LYS A 67 -43.87 -5.09 -4.56
CA LYS A 67 -43.02 -6.26 -4.28
C LYS A 67 -41.74 -5.86 -3.54
N GLN A 68 -41.05 -4.82 -3.99
CA GLN A 68 -39.83 -4.30 -3.34
C GLN A 68 -40.17 -3.73 -1.96
N SER A 69 -41.22 -2.92 -1.85
CA SER A 69 -41.69 -2.38 -0.58
C SER A 69 -42.04 -3.47 0.42
N LEU A 70 -42.74 -4.53 -0.01
CA LEU A 70 -43.08 -5.66 0.85
C LEU A 70 -41.83 -6.40 1.34
N ALA A 71 -40.86 -6.65 0.47
CA ALA A 71 -39.61 -7.33 0.84
C ALA A 71 -38.83 -6.54 1.91
N LEU A 72 -38.67 -5.23 1.71
CA LEU A 72 -37.97 -4.35 2.64
C LEU A 72 -38.71 -4.23 4.00
N ARG A 73 -40.04 -4.06 3.97
CA ARG A 73 -40.86 -4.05 5.20
C ARG A 73 -40.79 -5.39 5.94
N THR A 74 -40.73 -6.50 5.21
CA THR A 74 -40.60 -7.84 5.80
C THR A 74 -39.24 -8.03 6.47
N ALA A 75 -38.15 -7.55 5.87
CA ALA A 75 -36.83 -7.57 6.49
C ALA A 75 -36.81 -6.79 7.82
N LEU A 76 -37.41 -5.59 7.82
CA LEU A 76 -37.52 -4.75 9.02
C LEU A 76 -38.48 -5.31 10.07
N HIS A 77 -39.45 -6.14 9.68
CA HIS A 77 -40.29 -6.87 10.63
C HIS A 77 -39.50 -7.94 11.39
N TYR A 78 -38.53 -8.61 10.74
CA TYR A 78 -37.69 -9.63 11.38
C TYR A 78 -36.55 -9.04 12.22
N ASP A 79 -35.87 -8.01 11.74
CA ASP A 79 -34.87 -7.27 12.52
C ASP A 79 -35.03 -5.76 12.30
N PRO A 80 -35.69 -5.06 13.23
CA PRO A 80 -35.94 -3.64 13.11
C PRO A 80 -34.66 -2.79 13.26
N SER A 81 -33.48 -3.39 13.52
CA SER A 81 -32.20 -2.68 13.63
C SER A 81 -31.42 -2.61 12.31
N LEU A 82 -31.91 -3.19 11.21
CA LEU A 82 -31.15 -3.22 9.95
C LEU A 82 -31.16 -1.83 9.28
N ASP A 83 -29.99 -1.24 9.02
CA ASP A 83 -29.84 0.07 8.38
C ASP A 83 -30.13 0.05 6.88
N SER A 84 -29.58 -0.93 6.16
CA SER A 84 -29.69 -1.01 4.70
C SER A 84 -31.15 -1.13 4.23
N PRO A 85 -31.98 -2.07 4.74
CA PRO A 85 -33.39 -2.16 4.33
C PRO A 85 -34.20 -0.90 4.62
N LEU A 86 -33.91 -0.19 5.72
CA LEU A 86 -34.58 1.06 6.06
C LEU A 86 -34.25 2.16 5.05
N LYS A 87 -32.97 2.39 4.76
CA LYS A 87 -32.52 3.41 3.80
C LYS A 87 -33.07 3.13 2.39
N SER A 88 -33.05 1.87 1.97
CA SER A 88 -33.65 1.44 0.69
C SER A 88 -35.16 1.67 0.66
N LEU A 89 -35.87 1.44 1.78
CA LEU A 89 -37.31 1.68 1.87
C LEU A 89 -37.65 3.17 1.83
N VAL A 90 -36.87 4.01 2.52
CA VAL A 90 -37.01 5.47 2.46
C VAL A 90 -36.79 5.96 1.02
N THR A 91 -35.69 5.55 0.41
CA THR A 91 -35.33 5.93 -0.97
C THR A 91 -36.40 5.49 -1.96
N LEU A 92 -36.89 4.25 -1.84
CA LEU A 92 -37.96 3.71 -2.69
C LEU A 92 -39.22 4.59 -2.66
N TYR A 93 -39.63 5.05 -1.48
CA TYR A 93 -40.82 5.90 -1.32
C TYR A 93 -40.56 7.38 -1.65
N GLN A 94 -39.34 7.89 -1.42
CA GLN A 94 -38.93 9.24 -1.84
C GLN A 94 -38.94 9.39 -3.36
N ASN A 95 -38.45 8.38 -4.08
CA ASN A 95 -38.38 8.40 -5.55
C ASN A 95 -39.74 8.49 -6.26
N VAL A 96 -40.81 8.09 -5.58
CA VAL A 96 -42.18 8.15 -6.10
C VAL A 96 -43.06 9.17 -5.36
N ASP A 97 -42.46 10.01 -4.51
CA ASP A 97 -43.14 11.03 -3.70
C ASP A 97 -44.31 10.47 -2.83
N ARG A 98 -44.14 9.24 -2.31
CA ARG A 98 -45.16 8.53 -1.47
C ARG A 98 -44.73 8.41 -0.01
N VAL A 99 -43.76 9.18 0.46
CA VAL A 99 -43.18 9.06 1.83
C VAL A 99 -44.25 9.12 2.93
N GLU A 100 -45.25 9.99 2.80
CA GLU A 100 -46.33 10.12 3.77
C GLU A 100 -47.22 8.86 3.84
N GLU A 101 -47.34 8.12 2.73
CA GLU A 101 -48.04 6.83 2.73
C GLU A 101 -47.29 5.79 3.56
N LEU A 102 -45.97 5.71 3.44
CA LEU A 102 -45.15 4.79 4.24
C LEU A 102 -45.27 5.09 5.73
N ILE A 103 -45.19 6.37 6.11
CA ILE A 103 -45.41 6.82 7.49
C ILE A 103 -46.83 6.43 7.93
N GLY A 104 -47.84 6.63 7.08
CA GLY A 104 -49.22 6.25 7.31
C GLY A 104 -49.41 4.75 7.54
N VAL A 105 -48.71 3.90 6.78
CA VAL A 105 -48.72 2.44 6.93
C VAL A 105 -48.22 2.03 8.32
N TYR A 106 -47.07 2.54 8.74
CA TYR A 106 -46.52 2.21 10.07
C TYR A 106 -47.36 2.82 11.21
N ARG A 107 -47.88 4.04 11.07
CA ARG A 107 -48.81 4.63 12.05
C ARG A 107 -50.10 3.81 12.17
N GLY A 108 -50.66 3.36 11.05
CA GLY A 108 -51.84 2.51 11.02
C GLY A 108 -51.57 1.17 11.71
N HIS A 109 -50.42 0.55 11.42
CA HIS A 109 -50.00 -0.70 12.06
C HIS A 109 -49.79 -0.54 13.57
N ILE A 110 -49.10 0.51 14.02
CA ILE A 110 -48.90 0.79 15.47
C ILE A 110 -50.22 1.09 16.17
N THR A 111 -51.17 1.74 15.49
CA THR A 111 -52.52 1.98 16.05
C THR A 111 -53.28 0.67 16.24
N GLN A 112 -53.13 -0.27 15.30
CA GLN A 112 -53.75 -1.58 15.37
C GLN A 112 -53.05 -2.52 16.36
N PHE A 113 -51.73 -2.42 16.46
CA PHE A 113 -50.85 -3.26 17.28
C PHE A 113 -49.97 -2.38 18.17
N PRO A 114 -50.54 -1.74 19.21
CA PRO A 114 -49.80 -0.83 20.08
C PRO A 114 -48.66 -1.52 20.84
N ASP A 115 -48.70 -2.84 20.96
CA ASP A 115 -47.68 -3.64 21.64
C ASP A 115 -46.51 -4.07 20.74
N ASP A 116 -46.52 -3.75 19.45
CA ASP A 116 -45.43 -4.09 18.52
C ASP A 116 -44.26 -3.10 18.65
N ALA A 117 -43.30 -3.43 19.51
CA ALA A 117 -42.09 -2.64 19.73
C ALA A 117 -41.23 -2.50 18.45
N GLY A 118 -41.14 -3.55 17.63
CA GLY A 118 -40.35 -3.56 16.40
C GLY A 118 -40.89 -2.56 15.38
N SER A 119 -42.20 -2.54 15.16
CA SER A 119 -42.84 -1.57 14.25
C SER A 119 -42.67 -0.12 14.72
N LYS A 120 -42.71 0.13 16.04
CA LYS A 120 -42.39 1.46 16.60
C LYS A 120 -40.94 1.84 16.35
N ALA A 121 -39.99 0.92 16.55
CA ALA A 121 -38.58 1.16 16.29
C ALA A 121 -38.34 1.54 14.82
N VAL A 122 -38.98 0.83 13.89
CA VAL A 122 -38.90 1.16 12.46
C VAL A 122 -39.48 2.54 12.16
N LEU A 123 -40.65 2.90 12.72
CA LEU A 123 -41.23 4.23 12.51
C LEU A 123 -40.34 5.34 13.09
N ILE A 124 -39.74 5.15 14.26
CA ILE A 124 -38.81 6.13 14.86
C ILE A 124 -37.61 6.35 13.94
N ARG A 125 -36.98 5.26 13.47
CA ARG A 125 -35.83 5.35 12.57
C ARG A 125 -36.21 5.99 11.23
N LEU A 126 -37.38 5.64 10.69
CA LEU A 126 -37.94 6.23 9.47
C LEU A 126 -38.10 7.76 9.62
N LEU A 127 -38.70 8.20 10.72
CA LEU A 127 -38.90 9.63 11.01
C LEU A 127 -37.56 10.34 11.22
N SER A 128 -36.59 9.70 11.87
CA SER A 128 -35.23 10.24 12.04
C SER A 128 -34.51 10.42 10.70
N GLU A 129 -34.53 9.42 9.81
CA GLU A 129 -33.89 9.51 8.47
C GLU A 129 -34.50 10.63 7.62
N LEU A 130 -35.79 10.89 7.81
CA LEU A 130 -36.53 11.97 7.16
C LEU A 130 -36.42 13.33 7.89
N ASN A 131 -35.59 13.42 8.93
CA ASN A 131 -35.42 14.60 9.78
C ASN A 131 -36.75 15.18 10.32
N ARG A 132 -37.69 14.31 10.70
CA ARG A 132 -38.97 14.70 11.31
C ARG A 132 -38.82 14.79 12.82
N SER A 133 -39.15 15.94 13.40
CA SER A 133 -39.04 16.20 14.84
C SER A 133 -39.91 15.29 15.72
N GLU A 134 -40.95 14.67 15.14
CA GLU A 134 -41.83 13.73 15.83
C GLU A 134 -41.13 12.43 16.26
N ALA A 135 -39.98 12.10 15.66
CA ALA A 135 -39.21 10.90 16.01
C ALA A 135 -38.88 10.86 17.51
N ASP A 136 -38.57 12.02 18.10
CA ASP A 136 -38.14 12.15 19.48
C ASP A 136 -39.30 11.87 20.46
N GLU A 137 -40.47 12.45 20.19
CA GLU A 137 -41.68 12.23 20.99
C GLU A 137 -42.15 10.77 20.88
N LEU A 138 -42.04 10.18 19.69
CA LEU A 138 -42.36 8.78 19.47
C LEU A 138 -41.37 7.85 20.18
N ALA A 139 -40.06 8.12 20.13
CA ALA A 139 -39.06 7.35 20.85
C ALA A 139 -39.31 7.38 22.37
N GLN A 140 -39.58 8.57 22.91
CA GLN A 140 -39.86 8.74 24.33
C GLN A 140 -41.13 7.98 24.76
N SER A 141 -42.22 8.11 24.00
CA SER A 141 -43.48 7.40 24.31
C SER A 141 -43.40 5.89 24.06
N ALA A 142 -42.63 5.44 23.06
CA ALA A 142 -42.43 4.02 22.79
C ALA A 142 -41.69 3.33 23.95
N VAL A 143 -40.61 3.93 24.48
CA VAL A 143 -39.87 3.39 25.62
C VAL A 143 -40.71 3.39 26.91
N GLN A 144 -41.66 4.32 27.07
CA GLN A 144 -42.59 4.29 28.22
C GLN A 144 -43.52 3.07 28.20
N VAL A 145 -43.90 2.59 27.01
CA VAL A 145 -44.74 1.39 26.85
C VAL A 145 -43.88 0.12 26.87
N HIS A 146 -42.71 0.16 26.24
CA HIS A 146 -41.82 -0.97 25.98
C HIS A 146 -40.46 -0.75 26.62
N ALA A 147 -40.43 -0.65 27.95
CA ALA A 147 -39.22 -0.29 28.70
C ALA A 147 -38.12 -1.39 28.70
N ASP A 148 -38.46 -2.59 28.27
CA ASP A 148 -37.62 -3.79 28.17
C ASP A 148 -37.11 -4.08 26.75
N ASP A 149 -37.49 -3.29 25.74
CA ASP A 149 -36.95 -3.43 24.39
C ASP A 149 -35.57 -2.75 24.27
N PRO A 150 -34.49 -3.48 23.94
CA PRO A 150 -33.14 -2.92 23.85
C PRO A 150 -33.00 -1.89 22.73
N LEU A 151 -33.63 -2.11 21.57
CA LEU A 151 -33.46 -1.25 20.41
C LEU A 151 -34.19 0.09 20.60
N LEU A 152 -35.40 0.08 21.16
CA LEU A 152 -36.11 1.33 21.46
C LEU A 152 -35.34 2.19 22.46
N ASN A 153 -34.68 1.58 23.45
CA ASN A 153 -33.80 2.30 24.37
C ASN A 153 -32.56 2.88 23.65
N PHE A 154 -31.96 2.14 22.72
CA PHE A 154 -30.84 2.63 21.92
C PHE A 154 -31.25 3.80 21.01
N LEU A 155 -32.41 3.72 20.34
CA LEU A 155 -32.93 4.81 19.52
C LEU A 155 -33.24 6.06 20.35
N LEU A 156 -33.77 5.88 21.56
CA LEU A 156 -33.97 6.99 22.49
C LEU A 156 -32.63 7.61 22.91
N TYR A 157 -31.59 6.81 23.08
CA TYR A 157 -30.22 7.32 23.29
C TYR A 157 -29.77 8.18 22.10
N GLU A 158 -29.84 7.70 20.86
CA GLU A 158 -29.40 8.46 19.68
C GLU A 158 -30.11 9.81 19.57
N MET A 159 -31.44 9.82 19.79
CA MET A 159 -32.25 11.03 19.77
C MET A 159 -31.84 12.02 20.88
N ARG A 160 -31.53 11.51 22.07
CA ARG A 160 -31.06 12.32 23.22
C ARG A 160 -29.65 12.85 23.01
N ALA A 161 -28.74 12.03 22.49
CA ALA A 161 -27.35 12.40 22.23
C ALA A 161 -27.26 13.55 21.22
N ARG A 162 -28.06 13.50 20.14
CA ARG A 162 -28.17 14.61 19.15
C ARG A 162 -28.61 15.94 19.75
N ARG A 163 -29.33 15.91 20.88
CA ARG A 163 -29.81 17.08 21.60
C ARG A 163 -28.95 17.42 22.83
N GLU A 164 -27.83 16.73 23.01
CA GLU A 164 -26.96 16.84 24.18
C GLU A 164 -27.72 16.63 25.51
N ASP A 165 -28.77 15.79 25.53
CA ASP A 165 -29.52 15.48 26.75
C ASP A 165 -28.63 14.60 27.66
N PRO A 166 -28.36 15.02 28.92
CA PRO A 166 -27.49 14.28 29.83
C PRO A 166 -27.98 12.86 30.15
N ARG A 167 -29.25 12.54 29.88
CA ARG A 167 -29.86 11.21 30.07
C ARG A 167 -29.69 10.31 28.85
N ALA A 168 -28.93 10.70 27.83
CA ALA A 168 -28.63 9.87 26.68
C ALA A 168 -27.95 8.56 27.13
N LEU A 169 -26.90 8.67 27.93
CA LEU A 169 -26.12 7.52 28.39
C LEU A 169 -26.90 6.57 29.30
N ASP A 170 -27.90 7.07 30.05
CA ASP A 170 -28.83 6.20 30.80
C ASP A 170 -29.61 5.27 29.87
N SER A 171 -30.08 5.80 28.74
CA SER A 171 -30.79 5.03 27.71
C SER A 171 -29.87 4.03 27.02
N LEU A 172 -28.62 4.41 26.73
CA LEU A 172 -27.63 3.50 26.15
C LEU A 172 -27.27 2.37 27.12
N ALA A 173 -27.00 2.68 28.38
CA ALA A 173 -26.72 1.69 29.41
C ALA A 173 -27.89 0.71 29.57
N ARG A 174 -29.13 1.21 29.51
CA ARG A 174 -30.33 0.37 29.54
C ARG A 174 -30.44 -0.53 28.31
N ALA A 175 -30.14 -0.02 27.13
CA ALA A 175 -30.13 -0.79 25.89
C ALA A 175 -29.13 -1.95 25.95
N ILE A 176 -27.90 -1.67 26.41
CA ILE A 176 -26.83 -2.67 26.61
C ILE A 176 -27.26 -3.76 27.58
N ASP A 177 -27.93 -3.39 28.69
CA ASP A 177 -28.38 -4.33 29.71
C ASP A 177 -29.47 -5.30 29.23
N LEU A 178 -30.29 -4.86 28.28
CA LEU A 178 -31.40 -5.63 27.71
C LEU A 178 -30.96 -6.49 26.51
N GLU A 179 -29.88 -6.11 25.83
CA GLU A 179 -29.41 -6.77 24.60
C GLU A 179 -28.85 -8.17 24.85
N GLN A 180 -29.35 -9.13 24.08
CA GLN A 180 -29.01 -10.55 24.18
C GLN A 180 -27.95 -10.95 23.14
N LYS A 181 -27.83 -10.22 22.03
CA LYS A 181 -26.83 -10.47 20.98
C LYS A 181 -25.47 -9.91 21.43
N PRO A 182 -24.45 -10.77 21.71
CA PRO A 182 -23.17 -10.31 22.26
C PRO A 182 -22.48 -9.27 21.40
N ALA A 183 -22.47 -9.44 20.08
CA ALA A 183 -21.82 -8.52 19.16
C ALA A 183 -22.43 -7.10 19.21
N ARG A 184 -23.76 -6.98 19.27
CA ARG A 184 -24.43 -5.67 19.34
C ARG A 184 -24.22 -5.03 20.71
N ARG A 185 -24.31 -5.83 21.77
CA ARG A 185 -24.04 -5.39 23.14
C ARG A 185 -22.62 -4.85 23.30
N ASP A 186 -21.63 -5.55 22.74
CA ASP A 186 -20.23 -5.14 22.81
C ASP A 186 -19.99 -3.86 22.00
N ALA A 187 -20.58 -3.72 20.81
CA ALA A 187 -20.49 -2.48 20.02
C ALA A 187 -21.10 -1.27 20.76
N TRP A 188 -22.29 -1.44 21.34
CA TRP A 188 -22.92 -0.38 22.14
C TRP A 188 -22.14 -0.07 23.43
N ALA A 189 -21.49 -1.07 24.02
CA ALA A 189 -20.61 -0.86 25.17
C ALA A 189 -19.37 -0.04 24.83
N GLU A 190 -18.77 -0.20 23.65
CA GLU A 190 -17.67 0.66 23.22
C GLU A 190 -18.14 2.12 23.07
N ILE A 191 -19.32 2.36 22.48
CA ILE A 191 -19.92 3.71 22.41
C ILE A 191 -20.12 4.28 23.81
N LEU A 192 -20.65 3.48 24.75
CA LEU A 192 -20.83 3.93 26.14
C LEU A 192 -19.50 4.33 26.77
N LEU A 193 -18.42 3.57 26.52
CA LEU A 193 -17.10 3.87 27.08
C LEU A 193 -16.50 5.12 26.46
N GLU A 194 -16.58 5.28 25.14
CA GLU A 194 -16.09 6.43 24.39
C GLU A 194 -16.79 7.73 24.82
N GLU A 195 -18.12 7.70 24.96
CA GLU A 195 -18.90 8.87 25.37
C GLU A 195 -18.95 9.11 26.88
N SER A 196 -18.47 8.16 27.70
CA SER A 196 -18.66 8.23 29.15
C SER A 196 -17.96 9.37 29.87
N GLY A 197 -17.02 10.07 29.21
CA GLY A 197 -16.40 11.33 29.67
C GLY A 197 -16.24 11.46 31.19
N ASP A 198 -16.63 12.61 31.73
CA ASP A 198 -16.67 12.88 33.17
C ASP A 198 -18.10 12.86 33.73
N GLY A 199 -18.23 12.65 35.05
CA GLY A 199 -19.50 12.78 35.77
C GLY A 199 -20.40 11.54 35.70
N ALA A 200 -21.68 11.73 35.33
CA ALA A 200 -22.71 10.67 35.41
C ALA A 200 -22.48 9.54 34.39
N GLY A 201 -22.03 9.87 33.17
CA GLY A 201 -21.67 8.89 32.14
C GLY A 201 -20.60 7.91 32.61
N ARG A 202 -19.55 8.45 33.24
CA ARG A 202 -18.45 7.66 33.80
C ARG A 202 -18.92 6.68 34.87
N GLN A 203 -19.88 7.08 35.72
CA GLN A 203 -20.46 6.20 36.73
C GLN A 203 -21.27 5.05 36.11
N LEU A 204 -22.02 5.31 35.03
CA LEU A 204 -22.75 4.27 34.30
C LEU A 204 -21.81 3.27 33.63
N ALA A 205 -20.80 3.77 32.93
CA ALA A 205 -19.77 2.95 32.31
C ALA A 205 -19.02 2.10 33.34
N GLN A 206 -18.65 2.70 34.49
CA GLN A 206 -18.03 1.98 35.60
C GLN A 206 -18.95 0.87 36.15
N ALA A 207 -20.24 1.14 36.35
CA ALA A 207 -21.20 0.14 36.81
C ALA A 207 -21.36 -1.03 35.81
N TYR A 208 -21.37 -0.71 34.51
CA TYR A 208 -21.39 -1.71 33.45
C TYR A 208 -20.12 -2.58 33.43
N LEU A 209 -18.95 -1.95 33.50
CA LEU A 209 -17.66 -2.64 33.57
C LEU A 209 -17.56 -3.54 34.83
N GLU A 210 -18.08 -3.10 35.97
CA GLU A 210 -18.18 -3.93 37.17
C GLU A 210 -19.08 -5.14 36.99
N LYS A 211 -20.19 -4.98 36.25
CA LYS A 211 -21.09 -6.09 35.91
C LYS A 211 -20.39 -7.12 35.03
N LEU A 212 -19.63 -6.68 34.01
CA LEU A 212 -18.81 -7.56 33.17
C LEU A 212 -17.73 -8.29 33.98
N LYS A 213 -17.06 -7.58 34.89
CA LYS A 213 -16.07 -8.17 35.81
C LYS A 213 -16.66 -9.30 36.67
N LYS A 214 -17.90 -9.11 37.16
CA LYS A 214 -18.62 -10.08 38.02
C LYS A 214 -19.30 -11.22 37.24
N ALA A 215 -19.24 -11.21 35.90
CA ALA A 215 -19.88 -12.23 35.07
C ALA A 215 -19.28 -13.63 35.32
N PRO A 216 -20.11 -14.69 35.41
CA PRO A 216 -19.63 -16.05 35.57
C PRO A 216 -18.87 -16.50 34.31
N GLY A 217 -17.81 -17.28 34.49
CA GLY A 217 -17.00 -17.81 33.37
C GLY A 217 -15.80 -16.97 32.98
N ASN A 218 -15.54 -15.86 33.68
CA ASN A 218 -14.34 -15.04 33.47
C ASN A 218 -13.08 -15.84 33.83
N THR A 219 -12.23 -16.10 32.83
CA THR A 219 -10.87 -16.62 32.96
C THR A 219 -9.86 -15.48 33.18
N ALA A 220 -8.63 -15.78 33.59
CA ALA A 220 -7.57 -14.78 33.72
C ALA A 220 -7.34 -14.00 32.41
N GLN A 221 -7.44 -14.66 31.26
CA GLN A 221 -7.29 -14.03 29.95
C GLN A 221 -8.46 -13.10 29.60
N THR A 222 -9.70 -13.49 29.89
CA THR A 222 -10.86 -12.59 29.68
C THR A 222 -10.84 -11.39 30.62
N LEU A 223 -10.36 -11.56 31.86
CA LEU A 223 -10.18 -10.46 32.81
C LEU A 223 -9.06 -9.53 32.38
N PHE A 224 -7.96 -10.06 31.83
CA PHE A 224 -6.89 -9.26 31.25
C PHE A 224 -7.41 -8.40 30.08
N ALA A 225 -8.12 -8.99 29.12
CA ALA A 225 -8.71 -8.25 28.00
C ALA A 225 -9.70 -7.17 28.48
N LEU A 226 -10.51 -7.48 29.50
CA LEU A 226 -11.42 -6.51 30.10
C LEU A 226 -10.66 -5.37 30.80
N ALA A 227 -9.57 -5.67 31.52
CA ALA A 227 -8.76 -4.67 32.19
C ALA A 227 -7.98 -3.77 31.22
N ASP A 228 -7.49 -4.33 30.10
CA ASP A 228 -6.88 -3.54 29.02
C ASP A 228 -7.88 -2.53 28.45
N ARG A 229 -9.11 -2.99 28.16
CA ARG A 229 -10.20 -2.10 27.76
C ARG A 229 -10.47 -1.03 28.81
N MET A 230 -10.56 -1.40 30.09
CA MET A 230 -10.75 -0.43 31.19
C MET A 230 -9.62 0.61 31.23
N HIS A 231 -8.36 0.20 31.06
CA HIS A 231 -7.20 1.10 31.04
C HIS A 231 -7.24 2.07 29.86
N ARG A 232 -7.61 1.59 28.67
CA ARG A 232 -7.74 2.40 27.44
C ARG A 232 -8.72 3.56 27.58
N TYR A 233 -9.83 3.35 28.30
CA TYR A 233 -10.82 4.39 28.61
C TYR A 233 -10.64 4.99 30.02
N GLU A 234 -9.42 4.90 30.57
CA GLU A 234 -9.03 5.55 31.84
C GLU A 234 -9.81 5.12 33.10
N PHE A 235 -10.46 3.95 33.09
CA PHE A 235 -11.05 3.33 34.29
C PHE A 235 -9.99 2.62 35.14
N ASN A 236 -8.89 3.33 35.45
CA ASN A 236 -7.66 2.76 35.99
C ASN A 236 -7.86 2.07 37.36
N GLU A 237 -8.70 2.60 38.25
CA GLU A 237 -8.97 1.95 39.55
C GLU A 237 -9.65 0.58 39.37
N LEU A 238 -10.63 0.50 38.45
CA LEU A 238 -11.35 -0.72 38.16
C LEU A 238 -10.47 -1.71 37.37
N ALA A 239 -9.65 -1.20 36.44
CA ALA A 239 -8.63 -1.99 35.74
C ALA A 239 -7.68 -2.66 36.74
N LEU A 240 -7.14 -1.90 37.70
CA LEU A 240 -6.25 -2.40 38.74
C LEU A 240 -6.91 -3.52 39.57
N ALA A 241 -8.14 -3.30 40.02
CA ALA A 241 -8.88 -4.31 40.75
C ALA A 241 -9.16 -5.56 39.91
N THR A 242 -9.37 -5.41 38.60
CA THR A 242 -9.63 -6.52 37.66
C THR A 242 -8.37 -7.32 37.39
N LEU A 243 -7.21 -6.68 37.23
CA LEU A 243 -5.91 -7.34 37.09
C LEU A 243 -5.52 -8.12 38.33
N GLN A 244 -5.82 -7.59 39.52
CA GLN A 244 -5.61 -8.32 40.78
C GLN A 244 -6.46 -9.60 40.86
N ASP A 245 -7.69 -9.58 40.33
CA ASP A 245 -8.52 -10.78 40.25
C ASP A 245 -8.03 -11.75 39.17
N ALA A 246 -7.51 -11.24 38.04
CA ALA A 246 -6.85 -12.05 37.02
C ALA A 246 -5.64 -12.80 37.59
N LEU A 247 -4.77 -12.14 38.38
CA LEU A 247 -3.62 -12.78 39.04
C LEU A 247 -4.03 -13.88 40.02
N LYS A 248 -5.13 -13.71 40.77
CA LYS A 248 -5.66 -14.76 41.67
C LYS A 248 -6.08 -16.01 40.89
N GLY A 249 -6.48 -15.85 39.63
CA GLY A 249 -6.83 -16.93 38.71
C GLY A 249 -5.65 -17.83 38.30
N LYS A 250 -4.41 -17.51 38.74
CA LYS A 250 -3.18 -18.23 38.38
C LYS A 250 -3.03 -18.34 36.85
N PRO A 251 -2.86 -17.20 36.14
CA PRO A 251 -2.57 -17.21 34.71
C PRO A 251 -1.32 -18.06 34.44
N ASP A 252 -1.18 -18.52 33.20
CA ASP A 252 0.09 -19.09 32.76
C ASP A 252 1.22 -18.04 32.90
N PRO A 253 2.49 -18.46 32.98
CA PRO A 253 3.60 -17.56 33.28
C PRO A 253 3.70 -16.33 32.36
N GLU A 254 3.44 -16.47 31.05
CA GLU A 254 3.54 -15.35 30.10
C GLU A 254 2.38 -14.36 30.28
N THR A 255 1.14 -14.87 30.36
CA THR A 255 -0.02 -14.02 30.70
C THR A 255 0.16 -13.36 32.08
N GLY A 256 0.85 -14.04 33.02
CA GLY A 256 1.21 -13.49 34.31
C GLY A 256 2.15 -12.29 34.22
N VAL A 257 3.15 -12.33 33.33
CA VAL A 257 4.04 -11.19 33.05
C VAL A 257 3.24 -10.04 32.44
N ASP A 258 2.37 -10.30 31.46
CA ASP A 258 1.52 -9.29 30.83
C ASP A 258 0.62 -8.58 31.84
N ILE A 259 -0.01 -9.34 32.73
CA ILE A 259 -0.87 -8.78 33.78
C ILE A 259 -0.04 -7.92 34.76
N GLU A 260 1.16 -8.35 35.17
CA GLU A 260 2.02 -7.57 36.07
C GLU A 260 2.51 -6.26 35.42
N VAL A 261 2.87 -6.30 34.13
CA VAL A 261 3.27 -5.11 33.36
C VAL A 261 2.10 -4.13 33.22
N LEU A 262 0.93 -4.60 32.80
CA LEU A 262 -0.26 -3.75 32.69
C LEU A 262 -0.69 -3.21 34.06
N THR A 263 -0.54 -4.01 35.13
CA THR A 263 -0.80 -3.55 36.50
C THR A 263 0.11 -2.38 36.87
N ALA A 264 1.40 -2.45 36.55
CA ALA A 264 2.33 -1.35 36.79
C ALA A 264 1.97 -0.10 35.98
N LYS A 265 1.60 -0.24 34.70
CA LYS A 265 1.12 0.88 33.87
C LYS A 265 -0.12 1.55 34.47
N VAL A 266 -1.11 0.74 34.89
CA VAL A 266 -2.33 1.24 35.52
C VAL A 266 -2.04 1.93 36.87
N GLN A 267 -1.15 1.38 37.70
CA GLN A 267 -0.73 2.03 38.95
C GLN A 267 -0.06 3.39 38.69
N ALA A 268 0.78 3.47 37.67
CA ALA A 268 1.41 4.72 37.28
C ALA A 268 0.40 5.76 36.75
N ALA A 269 -0.60 5.32 35.98
CA ALA A 269 -1.70 6.17 35.51
C ALA A 269 -2.58 6.69 36.66
N LEU A 270 -2.65 5.97 37.79
CA LEU A 270 -3.27 6.43 39.04
C LEU A 270 -2.39 7.38 39.86
N GLY A 271 -1.19 7.71 39.36
CA GLY A 271 -0.20 8.53 40.07
C GLY A 271 0.63 7.76 41.11
N ASP A 272 0.40 6.46 41.31
CA ASP A 272 1.16 5.61 42.24
C ASP A 272 2.40 5.01 41.55
N ARG A 273 3.27 5.90 41.09
CA ARG A 273 4.50 5.53 40.36
C ARG A 273 5.50 4.76 41.23
N ASP A 274 5.50 4.99 42.55
CA ASP A 274 6.36 4.26 43.47
C ASP A 274 5.91 2.80 43.60
N ALA A 275 4.61 2.52 43.74
CA ALA A 275 4.13 1.14 43.77
C ALA A 275 4.29 0.44 42.42
N ALA A 276 4.10 1.17 41.30
CA ALA A 276 4.40 0.65 39.97
C ALA A 276 5.89 0.26 39.85
N GLY A 277 6.80 1.11 40.32
CA GLY A 277 8.24 0.84 40.35
C GLY A 277 8.58 -0.38 41.19
N LEU A 278 8.07 -0.47 42.42
CA LEU A 278 8.29 -1.62 43.31
C LEU A 278 7.75 -2.93 42.70
N ARG A 279 6.62 -2.88 41.99
CA ARG A 279 6.05 -4.04 41.31
C ARG A 279 6.95 -4.51 40.17
N LEU A 280 7.45 -3.59 39.35
CA LEU A 280 8.39 -3.91 38.28
C LEU A 280 9.72 -4.42 38.84
N ASP A 281 10.24 -3.86 39.93
CA ASP A 281 11.44 -4.37 40.62
C ASP A 281 11.23 -5.81 41.13
N ALA A 282 10.06 -6.10 41.71
CA ALA A 282 9.69 -7.44 42.14
C ALA A 282 9.53 -8.43 40.96
N LEU A 283 9.00 -7.95 39.83
CA LEU A 283 8.90 -8.75 38.60
C LEU A 283 10.29 -9.06 38.03
N LEU A 284 11.15 -8.05 37.89
CA LEU A 284 12.54 -8.20 37.44
C LEU A 284 13.34 -9.13 38.36
N GLY A 285 13.07 -9.16 39.67
CA GLY A 285 13.68 -10.11 40.61
C GLY A 285 13.23 -11.57 40.42
N LYS A 286 12.05 -11.81 39.83
CA LYS A 286 11.54 -13.17 39.51
C LYS A 286 11.99 -13.66 38.14
N LEU A 287 12.25 -12.74 37.21
CA LEU A 287 12.63 -13.07 35.85
C LEU A 287 14.10 -13.45 35.78
N ALA A 288 14.42 -14.48 35.00
CA ALA A 288 15.80 -14.84 34.73
C ALA A 288 16.52 -13.68 34.03
N PRO A 289 17.85 -13.49 34.23
CA PRO A 289 18.55 -12.37 33.62
C PRO A 289 18.59 -12.44 32.08
N ASP A 290 18.25 -13.58 31.47
CA ASP A 290 18.13 -13.82 30.01
C ASP A 290 16.67 -13.86 29.51
N TYR A 291 15.69 -13.52 30.34
CA TYR A 291 14.30 -13.43 29.89
C TYR A 291 14.14 -12.32 28.84
N TRP A 292 13.54 -12.66 27.69
CA TRP A 292 13.57 -11.83 26.49
C TRP A 292 12.89 -10.45 26.63
N ARG A 293 11.91 -10.28 27.54
CA ARG A 293 11.28 -8.97 27.84
C ARG A 293 11.90 -8.22 29.01
N ARG A 294 12.97 -8.72 29.62
CA ARG A 294 13.60 -8.07 30.77
C ARG A 294 13.97 -6.62 30.48
N VAL A 295 14.53 -6.37 29.29
CA VAL A 295 14.89 -5.02 28.80
C VAL A 295 13.66 -4.10 28.71
N GLU A 296 12.55 -4.60 28.17
CA GLU A 296 11.29 -3.85 28.07
C GLU A 296 10.79 -3.46 29.46
N ILE A 297 10.75 -4.42 30.39
CA ILE A 297 10.28 -4.21 31.77
C ILE A 297 11.19 -3.24 32.50
N MET A 298 12.51 -3.30 32.28
CA MET A 298 13.47 -2.39 32.89
C MET A 298 13.40 -0.98 32.29
N SER A 299 13.16 -0.86 30.98
CA SER A 299 12.90 0.42 30.33
C SER A 299 11.64 1.06 30.90
N LEU A 300 10.57 0.28 31.05
CA LEU A 300 9.33 0.70 31.69
C LEU A 300 9.58 1.13 33.15
N ARG A 301 10.40 0.41 33.91
CA ARG A 301 10.80 0.76 35.28
C ARG A 301 11.53 2.09 35.38
N VAL A 302 12.44 2.39 34.45
CA VAL A 302 13.17 3.68 34.37
C VAL A 302 12.23 4.80 33.93
N GLY A 303 11.27 4.49 33.05
CA GLY A 303 10.18 5.37 32.64
C GLY A 303 9.30 5.82 33.80
N MET A 304 8.98 4.91 34.74
CA MET A 304 8.16 5.20 35.92
C MET A 304 8.80 6.19 36.92
N LEU A 305 10.10 6.43 36.84
CA LEU A 305 10.78 7.37 37.72
C LEU A 305 10.44 8.81 37.33
N SER A 306 9.75 9.54 38.21
CA SER A 306 9.26 10.89 37.95
C SER A 306 10.37 11.94 37.97
N SER A 307 11.43 11.74 38.76
CA SER A 307 12.54 12.70 38.90
C SER A 307 13.87 12.14 38.43
N GLU A 308 14.74 13.03 37.96
CA GLU A 308 16.13 12.68 37.67
C GLU A 308 16.89 12.22 38.93
N ALA A 309 16.53 12.77 40.10
CA ALA A 309 17.11 12.35 41.38
C ALA A 309 16.81 10.87 41.68
N ASP A 310 15.60 10.39 41.39
CA ASP A 310 15.24 8.98 41.59
C ASP A 310 15.95 8.07 40.58
N ARG A 311 16.16 8.53 39.33
CA ARG A 311 16.99 7.79 38.35
C ARG A 311 18.44 7.70 38.80
N ARG A 312 19.01 8.82 39.25
CA ARG A 312 20.36 8.85 39.82
C ARG A 312 20.46 7.95 41.04
N ARG A 313 19.42 7.89 41.87
CA ARG A 313 19.34 6.95 43.01
C ARG A 313 19.30 5.50 42.52
N LEU A 314 18.44 5.15 41.56
CA LEU A 314 18.36 3.79 41.01
C LEU A 314 19.70 3.36 40.40
N LEU A 315 20.34 4.23 39.61
CA LEU A 315 21.67 4.00 39.05
C LEU A 315 22.73 3.88 40.15
N ALA A 316 22.69 4.71 41.19
CA ALA A 316 23.61 4.63 42.31
C ALA A 316 23.42 3.33 43.11
N GLU A 317 22.18 2.88 43.32
CA GLU A 317 21.89 1.60 43.97
C GLU A 317 22.38 0.42 43.14
N ALA A 318 22.11 0.42 41.83
CA ALA A 318 22.62 -0.58 40.91
C ALA A 318 24.16 -0.57 40.86
N LYS A 319 24.77 0.62 40.85
CA LYS A 319 26.22 0.80 40.95
C LYS A 319 26.78 0.24 42.26
N VAL A 320 26.15 0.49 43.40
CA VAL A 320 26.57 -0.06 44.70
C VAL A 320 26.43 -1.59 44.72
N ARG A 321 25.38 -2.16 44.11
CA ARG A 321 25.23 -3.61 43.94
C ARG A 321 26.35 -4.19 43.07
N TYR A 322 26.66 -3.51 41.96
CA TYR A 322 27.78 -3.86 41.08
C TYR A 322 29.13 -3.75 41.80
N GLU A 323 29.44 -2.64 42.46
CA GLU A 323 30.72 -2.44 43.17
C GLU A 323 30.88 -3.37 44.38
N GLY A 324 29.79 -3.60 45.12
CA GLY A 324 29.77 -4.53 46.26
C GLY A 324 29.86 -6.00 45.86
N ASN A 325 29.53 -6.31 44.60
CA ASN A 325 29.61 -7.66 44.06
C ASN A 325 30.05 -7.65 42.59
N ALA A 326 31.23 -7.06 42.32
CA ALA A 326 31.76 -6.99 40.95
C ALA A 326 32.06 -8.39 40.39
N ALA A 327 32.13 -9.40 41.26
CA ALA A 327 32.22 -10.82 40.96
C ALA A 327 30.88 -11.47 40.54
N SER A 328 29.78 -10.72 40.49
CA SER A 328 28.48 -11.20 40.00
C SER A 328 28.18 -10.72 38.59
N GLU A 329 28.19 -11.65 37.64
CA GLU A 329 27.79 -11.43 36.24
C GLU A 329 26.40 -10.78 36.12
N SER A 330 25.43 -11.18 36.94
CA SER A 330 24.08 -10.60 36.90
C SER A 330 24.07 -9.13 37.35
N ALA A 331 24.87 -8.77 38.36
CA ALA A 331 24.95 -7.39 38.85
C ALA A 331 25.62 -6.47 37.81
N VAL A 332 26.65 -6.96 37.11
CA VAL A 332 27.27 -6.27 35.98
C VAL A 332 26.26 -6.01 34.87
N LEU A 333 25.57 -7.06 34.41
CA LEU A 333 24.63 -6.96 33.28
C LEU A 333 23.45 -6.03 33.63
N GLU A 334 22.90 -6.15 34.84
CA GLU A 334 21.82 -5.26 35.31
C GLU A 334 22.28 -3.79 35.33
N TYR A 335 23.49 -3.51 35.84
CA TYR A 335 24.00 -2.14 35.89
C TYR A 335 24.31 -1.59 34.48
N ALA A 336 24.95 -2.38 33.62
CA ALA A 336 25.23 -1.98 32.25
C ALA A 336 23.95 -1.75 31.43
N GLU A 337 22.94 -2.60 31.61
CA GLU A 337 21.65 -2.45 30.93
C GLU A 337 20.87 -1.24 31.46
N LEU A 338 20.90 -0.96 32.78
CA LEU A 338 20.34 0.27 33.34
C LEU A 338 21.06 1.53 32.83
N LEU A 339 22.39 1.48 32.68
CA LEU A 339 23.16 2.56 32.06
C LEU A 339 22.73 2.76 30.61
N ALA A 340 22.62 1.69 29.81
CA ALA A 340 22.19 1.76 28.42
C ALA A 340 20.77 2.33 28.26
N ILE A 341 19.81 1.88 29.09
CA ILE A 341 18.43 2.39 29.14
C ILE A 341 18.39 3.86 29.61
N SER A 342 19.35 4.27 30.44
CA SER A 342 19.50 5.66 30.89
C SER A 342 20.31 6.53 29.93
N GLU A 343 20.48 6.07 28.68
CA GLU A 343 21.26 6.73 27.60
C GLU A 343 22.76 6.83 27.83
N LYS A 344 23.28 6.25 28.91
CA LYS A 344 24.70 6.21 29.28
C LYS A 344 25.42 5.04 28.61
N ARG A 345 25.25 4.91 27.29
CA ARG A 345 25.72 3.73 26.52
C ARG A 345 27.24 3.56 26.57
N ARG A 346 28.00 4.66 26.59
CA ARG A 346 29.47 4.58 26.72
C ARG A 346 29.91 4.12 28.10
N GLU A 347 29.25 4.60 29.17
CA GLU A 347 29.50 4.09 30.52
C GLU A 347 29.13 2.60 30.62
N ALA A 348 28.03 2.19 29.98
CA ALA A 348 27.64 0.77 29.93
C ALA A 348 28.71 -0.10 29.26
N ILE A 349 29.27 0.35 28.13
CA ILE A 349 30.37 -0.32 27.44
C ILE A 349 31.61 -0.38 28.33
N ALA A 350 32.01 0.73 28.97
CA ALA A 350 33.15 0.73 29.88
C ALA A 350 32.98 -0.24 31.07
N VAL A 351 31.76 -0.36 31.62
CA VAL A 351 31.42 -1.34 32.66
C VAL A 351 31.54 -2.76 32.12
N LEU A 352 31.04 -3.04 30.91
CA LEU A 352 31.14 -4.35 30.28
C LEU A 352 32.56 -4.71 29.85
N GLU A 353 33.38 -3.73 29.46
CA GLU A 353 34.80 -3.89 29.14
C GLU A 353 35.57 -4.31 30.39
N GLN A 354 35.45 -3.54 31.47
CA GLN A 354 36.07 -3.84 32.76
C GLN A 354 35.59 -5.19 33.32
N ALA A 355 34.30 -5.51 33.17
CA ALA A 355 33.79 -6.80 33.57
C ALA A 355 34.23 -7.92 32.62
N GLY A 356 34.43 -7.64 31.33
CA GLY A 356 35.00 -8.56 30.36
C GLY A 356 36.41 -9.01 30.76
N ASP A 357 37.20 -8.12 31.37
CA ASP A 357 38.51 -8.47 31.95
C ASP A 357 38.39 -9.36 33.18
N ALA A 358 37.39 -9.12 34.03
CA ALA A 358 37.14 -9.89 35.24
C ALA A 358 36.49 -11.26 34.97
N PHE A 359 35.67 -11.34 33.91
CA PHE A 359 34.96 -12.54 33.45
C PHE A 359 35.25 -12.80 31.98
N PRO A 360 36.49 -13.12 31.62
CA PRO A 360 36.86 -13.20 30.22
C PRO A 360 36.15 -14.39 29.51
N ALA A 361 35.68 -15.39 30.28
CA ALA A 361 34.87 -16.50 29.80
C ALA A 361 33.33 -16.27 29.81
N SER A 362 32.83 -15.10 30.23
CA SER A 362 31.38 -14.82 30.23
C SER A 362 30.87 -14.54 28.82
N GLU A 363 30.14 -15.49 28.25
CA GLU A 363 29.45 -15.30 26.95
C GLU A 363 28.34 -14.26 27.03
N ARG A 364 27.74 -14.03 28.20
CA ARG A 364 26.62 -13.08 28.34
C ARG A 364 27.11 -11.64 28.30
N ILE A 365 28.19 -11.34 29.03
CA ILE A 365 28.85 -10.02 28.99
C ILE A 365 29.35 -9.76 27.57
N GLU A 366 30.00 -10.75 26.94
CA GLU A 366 30.46 -10.63 25.56
C GLU A 366 29.30 -10.36 24.58
N ARG A 367 28.18 -11.08 24.70
CA ARG A 367 27.01 -10.87 23.85
C ARG A 367 26.39 -9.49 24.05
N GLN A 368 26.29 -9.02 25.30
CA GLN A 368 25.75 -7.70 25.59
C GLN A 368 26.68 -6.60 25.07
N MET A 369 27.99 -6.79 25.20
CA MET A 369 29.01 -5.88 24.66
C MET A 369 28.93 -5.79 23.13
N LEU A 370 28.93 -6.94 22.44
CA LEU A 370 28.78 -7.01 20.98
C LEU A 370 27.48 -6.34 20.54
N SER A 371 26.36 -6.62 21.22
CA SER A 371 25.07 -5.98 20.94
C SER A 371 25.15 -4.46 21.07
N LEU A 372 25.75 -3.92 22.15
CA LEU A 372 25.90 -2.47 22.31
C LEU A 372 26.83 -1.85 21.25
N LEU A 373 27.95 -2.50 20.90
CA LEU A 373 28.88 -2.02 19.88
C LEU A 373 28.27 -2.04 18.47
N GLU A 374 27.58 -3.14 18.13
CA GLU A 374 26.83 -3.29 16.88
C GLU A 374 25.73 -2.22 16.79
N ASN A 375 24.97 -2.00 17.87
CA ASN A 375 23.94 -0.95 17.95
C ASN A 375 24.54 0.47 17.90
N LEU A 376 25.76 0.67 18.39
CA LEU A 376 26.46 1.95 18.23
C LEU A 376 27.04 2.16 16.83
N THR A 377 26.97 1.15 15.94
CA THR A 377 27.58 1.13 14.60
C THR A 377 29.01 1.65 14.62
N ASP A 378 29.73 1.31 15.68
CA ASP A 378 31.14 1.63 15.80
C ASP A 378 31.95 0.45 15.30
N GLN A 379 32.06 0.33 13.97
CA GLN A 379 32.77 -0.77 13.33
C GLN A 379 34.25 -0.81 13.77
N SER A 380 34.86 0.33 14.09
CA SER A 380 36.23 0.38 14.61
C SER A 380 36.30 -0.16 16.04
N ALA A 381 35.45 0.32 16.95
CA ALA A 381 35.44 -0.21 18.32
C ALA A 381 35.02 -1.69 18.38
N LEU A 382 34.13 -2.11 17.48
CA LEU A 382 33.75 -3.51 17.30
C LEU A 382 34.91 -4.35 16.74
N GLU A 383 35.67 -3.82 15.78
CA GLU A 383 36.91 -4.45 15.28
C GLU A 383 37.91 -4.61 16.41
N ASP A 384 38.24 -3.52 17.13
CA ASP A 384 39.22 -3.52 18.22
C ASP A 384 38.85 -4.55 19.30
N TYR A 385 37.59 -4.54 19.74
CA TYR A 385 37.08 -5.51 20.70
C TYR A 385 37.16 -6.94 20.18
N LEU A 386 36.74 -7.20 18.93
CA LEU A 386 36.81 -8.53 18.34
C LEU A 386 38.24 -9.01 18.14
N ASP A 387 39.16 -8.15 17.73
CA ASP A 387 40.57 -8.49 17.53
C ASP A 387 41.24 -8.86 18.86
N GLU A 388 41.00 -8.08 19.92
CA GLU A 388 41.46 -8.41 21.28
C GLU A 388 40.90 -9.75 21.78
N ARG A 389 39.59 -9.99 21.59
CA ARG A 389 38.95 -11.24 22.01
C ARG A 389 39.45 -12.42 21.18
N VAL A 390 39.70 -12.25 19.89
CA VAL A 390 40.27 -13.28 19.01
C VAL A 390 41.74 -13.53 19.31
N ALA A 391 42.50 -12.53 19.78
CA ALA A 391 43.86 -12.71 20.26
C ALA A 391 43.90 -13.49 21.58
N THR A 392 42.97 -13.21 22.49
CA THR A 392 42.85 -13.89 23.79
C THR A 392 42.31 -15.32 23.65
N TYR A 393 41.32 -15.50 22.77
CA TYR A 393 40.64 -16.77 22.50
C TYR A 393 40.81 -17.19 21.03
N PRO A 394 42.02 -17.58 20.61
CA PRO A 394 42.33 -17.84 19.20
C PRO A 394 41.48 -18.95 18.57
N ASP A 395 40.96 -19.86 19.39
CA ASP A 395 40.14 -21.02 18.99
C ASP A 395 38.65 -20.70 18.80
N ARG A 396 38.17 -19.51 19.22
CA ARG A 396 36.78 -19.08 19.06
C ARG A 396 36.50 -18.67 17.61
N ALA A 397 36.20 -19.66 16.77
CA ALA A 397 35.92 -19.47 15.35
C ALA A 397 34.72 -18.54 15.08
N ASP A 398 33.74 -18.49 15.98
CA ASP A 398 32.56 -17.62 15.88
C ASP A 398 32.92 -16.12 15.97
N LEU A 399 33.79 -15.73 16.91
CA LEU A 399 34.26 -14.36 17.05
C LEU A 399 35.16 -13.96 15.88
N ARG A 400 36.07 -14.86 15.48
CA ARG A 400 36.94 -14.64 14.32
C ARG A 400 36.13 -14.48 13.03
N TYR A 401 35.03 -15.22 12.88
CA TYR A 401 34.13 -15.07 11.74
C TYR A 401 33.35 -13.74 11.77
N ARG A 402 32.94 -13.25 12.94
CA ARG A 402 32.38 -11.89 13.06
C ARG A 402 33.40 -10.83 12.66
N LEU A 403 34.65 -10.96 13.10
CA LEU A 403 35.74 -10.06 12.71
C LEU A 403 35.95 -10.04 11.19
N VAL A 404 35.90 -11.20 10.53
CA VAL A 404 35.94 -11.29 9.05
C VAL A 404 34.85 -10.42 8.41
N LYS A 405 33.61 -10.48 8.91
CA LYS A 405 32.51 -9.65 8.39
C LYS A 405 32.76 -8.16 8.60
N VAL A 406 33.22 -7.76 9.78
CA VAL A 406 33.56 -6.37 10.11
C VAL A 406 34.67 -5.85 9.19
N LEU A 407 35.74 -6.64 8.97
CA LEU A 407 36.84 -6.27 8.07
C LEU A 407 36.37 -6.10 6.61
N TYR A 408 35.48 -6.97 6.13
CA TYR A 408 34.87 -6.79 4.81
C TYR A 408 34.00 -5.53 4.74
N ALA A 409 33.19 -5.25 5.78
CA ALA A 409 32.37 -4.04 5.86
C ALA A 409 33.22 -2.75 5.89
N LEU A 410 34.43 -2.82 6.45
CA LEU A 410 35.44 -1.76 6.44
C LEU A 410 36.24 -1.68 5.12
N GLY A 411 35.92 -2.53 4.12
CA GLY A 411 36.63 -2.58 2.84
C GLY A 411 38.03 -3.22 2.90
N ARG A 412 38.40 -3.85 4.01
CA ARG A 412 39.73 -4.45 4.27
C ARG A 412 39.75 -5.95 3.94
N SER A 413 39.38 -6.31 2.72
CA SER A 413 39.29 -7.71 2.26
C SER A 413 40.60 -8.49 2.39
N ALA A 414 41.74 -7.82 2.17
CA ALA A 414 43.07 -8.41 2.31
C ALA A 414 43.37 -8.86 3.75
N ASP A 415 42.89 -8.11 4.76
CA ASP A 415 43.05 -8.43 6.17
C ASP A 415 42.04 -9.48 6.64
N ALA A 416 40.85 -9.49 6.03
CA ALA A 416 39.81 -10.47 6.33
C ALA A 416 40.22 -11.90 5.91
N GLN A 417 40.94 -12.05 4.80
CA GLN A 417 41.25 -13.38 4.22
C GLN A 417 42.07 -14.28 5.15
N PRO A 418 43.18 -13.84 5.80
CA PRO A 418 43.90 -14.66 6.76
C PRO A 418 43.05 -15.12 7.95
N HIS A 419 42.11 -14.29 8.43
CA HIS A 419 41.21 -14.67 9.51
C HIS A 419 40.19 -15.69 9.03
N LEU A 420 39.67 -15.54 7.81
CA LEU A 420 38.77 -16.51 7.20
C LEU A 420 39.45 -17.88 7.05
N GLU A 421 40.66 -17.95 6.50
CA GLU A 421 41.38 -19.24 6.38
C GLU A 421 41.56 -19.92 7.74
N LYS A 422 41.90 -19.16 8.80
CA LYS A 422 41.98 -19.70 10.17
C LYS A 422 40.64 -20.26 10.65
N VAL A 423 39.53 -19.55 10.42
CA VAL A 423 38.18 -20.07 10.74
C VAL A 423 37.94 -21.41 10.03
N LEU A 424 38.22 -21.48 8.73
CA LEU A 424 37.97 -22.68 7.93
C LEU A 424 38.86 -23.87 8.33
N THR A 425 40.07 -23.64 8.85
CA THR A 425 40.95 -24.74 9.31
C THR A 425 40.48 -25.45 10.58
N VAL A 426 39.65 -24.80 11.40
CA VAL A 426 39.16 -25.36 12.68
C VAL A 426 37.79 -26.02 12.51
N LEU A 427 37.03 -25.64 11.48
CA LEU A 427 35.70 -26.17 11.22
C LEU A 427 35.78 -27.49 10.44
N GLU A 428 34.84 -28.40 10.71
CA GLU A 428 34.60 -29.55 9.85
C GLU A 428 34.25 -29.09 8.44
N PRO A 429 34.66 -29.80 7.37
CA PRO A 429 34.46 -29.36 5.98
C PRO A 429 33.03 -28.91 5.66
N ALA A 430 32.02 -29.64 6.16
CA ALA A 430 30.62 -29.29 5.94
C ALA A 430 30.19 -27.96 6.62
N GLU A 431 30.70 -27.67 7.82
CA GLU A 431 30.44 -26.41 8.51
C GLU A 431 31.26 -25.27 7.89
N ALA A 432 32.48 -25.53 7.44
CA ALA A 432 33.31 -24.58 6.69
C ALA A 432 32.59 -24.11 5.41
N ASP A 433 32.02 -25.04 4.65
CA ASP A 433 31.24 -24.73 3.44
C ASP A 433 29.97 -23.92 3.76
N ARG A 434 29.29 -24.23 4.87
CA ARG A 434 28.14 -23.43 5.34
C ARG A 434 28.55 -22.00 5.68
N ARG A 435 29.67 -21.79 6.37
CA ARG A 435 30.18 -20.45 6.73
C ARG A 435 30.66 -19.66 5.52
N LEU A 436 31.27 -20.33 4.55
CA LEU A 436 31.63 -19.73 3.26
C LEU A 436 30.39 -19.25 2.51
N LEU A 437 29.35 -20.07 2.46
CA LEU A 437 28.09 -19.71 1.81
C LEU A 437 27.41 -18.52 2.51
N ASP A 438 27.34 -18.53 3.84
CA ASP A 438 26.80 -17.42 4.64
C ASP A 438 27.60 -16.13 4.42
N LEU A 439 28.92 -16.22 4.27
CA LEU A 439 29.78 -15.07 4.00
C LEU A 439 29.59 -14.56 2.57
N ALA A 440 29.53 -15.44 1.58
CA ALA A 440 29.28 -15.08 0.18
C ALA A 440 27.97 -14.31 0.03
N ARG A 441 26.90 -14.79 0.69
CA ARG A 441 25.60 -14.12 0.74
C ARG A 441 25.66 -12.77 1.45
N HIS A 442 26.38 -12.68 2.57
CA HIS A 442 26.61 -11.40 3.26
C HIS A 442 27.33 -10.40 2.35
N LEU A 443 28.39 -10.82 1.66
CA LEU A 443 29.13 -9.97 0.73
C LEU A 443 28.27 -9.53 -0.45
N ARG A 444 27.46 -10.43 -1.02
CA ARG A 444 26.51 -10.11 -2.09
C ARG A 444 25.52 -9.03 -1.64
N ASN A 445 24.97 -9.15 -0.43
CA ASN A 445 24.02 -8.17 0.14
C ASN A 445 24.67 -6.82 0.46
N SER A 446 25.97 -6.81 0.76
CA SER A 446 26.76 -5.59 0.94
C SER A 446 27.38 -5.07 -0.38
N ASN A 447 26.92 -5.55 -1.54
CA ASN A 447 27.39 -5.18 -2.88
C ASN A 447 28.89 -5.48 -3.18
N HIS A 448 29.49 -6.41 -2.45
CA HIS A 448 30.85 -6.92 -2.71
C HIS A 448 30.84 -8.15 -3.63
N TYR A 449 30.29 -8.00 -4.85
CA TYR A 449 30.01 -9.12 -5.76
C TYR A 449 31.24 -9.96 -6.16
N GLN A 450 32.40 -9.33 -6.36
CA GLN A 450 33.63 -10.05 -6.73
C GLN A 450 34.08 -11.00 -5.60
N GLY A 451 34.03 -10.53 -4.35
CA GLY A 451 34.35 -11.36 -3.19
C GLY A 451 33.36 -12.51 -3.03
N ALA A 452 32.06 -12.22 -3.19
CA ALA A 452 31.02 -13.25 -3.17
C ALA A 452 31.25 -14.33 -4.25
N ALA A 453 31.49 -13.93 -5.51
CA ALA A 453 31.72 -14.85 -6.63
C ALA A 453 32.95 -15.76 -6.40
N ALA A 454 34.03 -15.23 -5.83
CA ALA A 454 35.21 -16.02 -5.50
C ALA A 454 34.93 -17.08 -4.43
N LEU A 455 34.14 -16.74 -3.40
CA LEU A 455 33.75 -17.70 -2.36
C LEU A 455 32.80 -18.77 -2.90
N TYR A 456 31.80 -18.39 -3.73
CA TYR A 456 30.92 -19.36 -4.39
C TYR A 456 31.69 -20.34 -5.28
N ARG A 457 32.66 -19.85 -6.06
CA ARG A 457 33.51 -20.69 -6.90
C ARG A 457 34.27 -21.72 -6.08
N ARG A 458 34.87 -21.30 -4.96
CA ARG A 458 35.60 -22.22 -4.06
C ARG A 458 34.72 -23.35 -3.53
N ILE A 459 33.46 -23.06 -3.20
CA ILE A 459 32.49 -24.08 -2.75
C ILE A 459 32.17 -25.05 -3.90
N ILE A 460 31.95 -24.55 -5.11
CA ILE A 460 31.63 -25.38 -6.29
C ILE A 460 32.80 -26.28 -6.70
N ASP A 461 34.03 -25.76 -6.64
CA ASP A 461 35.22 -26.55 -6.96
C ASP A 461 35.40 -27.73 -5.97
N ALA A 462 34.97 -27.57 -4.72
CA ALA A 462 34.98 -28.62 -3.70
C ALA A 462 33.78 -29.57 -3.81
N GLN A 463 32.60 -29.05 -4.17
CA GLN A 463 31.35 -29.80 -4.29
C GLN A 463 30.65 -29.48 -5.64
N PRO A 464 31.08 -30.12 -6.75
CA PRO A 464 30.57 -29.80 -8.09
C PRO A 464 29.08 -30.08 -8.31
N ASP A 465 28.45 -30.87 -7.43
CA ASP A 465 27.04 -31.25 -7.46
C ASP A 465 26.10 -30.29 -6.69
N ARG A 466 26.65 -29.22 -6.09
CA ARG A 466 25.88 -28.17 -5.39
C ARG A 466 25.24 -27.18 -6.34
N PHE A 467 24.17 -27.62 -7.01
CA PHE A 467 23.44 -26.81 -7.98
C PHE A 467 22.81 -25.53 -7.41
N ASP A 468 22.50 -25.50 -6.11
CA ASP A 468 22.06 -24.28 -5.40
C ASP A 468 23.16 -23.20 -5.43
N VAL A 469 24.41 -23.59 -5.24
CA VAL A 469 25.57 -22.68 -5.25
C VAL A 469 25.95 -22.27 -6.67
N ILE A 470 25.84 -23.18 -7.64
CA ILE A 470 26.03 -22.90 -9.08
C ILE A 470 25.03 -21.83 -9.56
N ARG A 471 23.78 -21.93 -9.11
CA ARG A 471 22.76 -20.91 -9.36
C ARG A 471 23.15 -19.57 -8.73
N GLU A 472 23.47 -19.51 -7.43
CA GLU A 472 23.86 -18.26 -6.75
C GLU A 472 25.11 -17.61 -7.38
N LEU A 473 26.08 -18.40 -7.85
CA LEU A 473 27.22 -17.90 -8.60
C LEU A 473 26.80 -17.30 -9.95
N SER A 474 25.91 -17.98 -10.67
CA SER A 474 25.39 -17.50 -11.95
C SER A 474 24.61 -16.18 -11.76
N GLU A 475 23.76 -16.08 -10.74
CA GLU A 475 23.08 -14.85 -10.34
C GLU A 475 24.07 -13.73 -9.99
N THR A 476 25.14 -14.05 -9.26
CA THR A 476 26.19 -13.08 -8.92
C THR A 476 26.93 -12.58 -10.16
N HIS A 477 27.20 -13.46 -11.13
CA HIS A 477 27.76 -13.06 -12.43
C HIS A 477 26.81 -12.19 -13.23
N LEU A 478 25.50 -12.49 -13.23
CA LEU A 478 24.48 -11.66 -13.88
C LEU A 478 24.38 -10.27 -13.21
N ALA A 479 24.48 -10.17 -11.88
CA ALA A 479 24.50 -8.89 -11.16
C ALA A 479 25.75 -8.04 -11.44
N MET A 480 26.86 -8.68 -11.86
CA MET A 480 28.05 -8.01 -12.39
C MET A 480 27.99 -7.77 -13.90
N GLU A 481 26.86 -8.05 -14.55
CA GLU A 481 26.64 -7.97 -16.00
C GLU A 481 27.53 -8.91 -16.84
N ASP A 482 28.10 -9.97 -16.23
CA ASP A 482 28.94 -10.97 -16.91
C ASP A 482 28.15 -12.24 -17.29
N ARG A 483 27.29 -12.11 -18.30
CA ARG A 483 26.49 -13.25 -18.83
C ARG A 483 27.37 -14.36 -19.43
N THR A 484 28.60 -14.04 -19.84
CA THR A 484 29.52 -15.04 -20.41
C THR A 484 30.06 -15.99 -19.36
N ALA A 485 30.44 -15.47 -18.19
CA ALA A 485 30.85 -16.29 -17.05
C ALA A 485 29.70 -17.14 -16.51
N ALA A 486 28.48 -16.58 -16.42
CA ALA A 486 27.29 -17.35 -16.04
C ALA A 486 27.06 -18.53 -16.98
N ARG A 487 27.10 -18.31 -18.31
CA ARG A 487 26.96 -19.39 -19.30
C ARG A 487 28.06 -20.44 -19.21
N ALA A 488 29.30 -20.04 -18.93
CA ALA A 488 30.42 -20.97 -18.79
C ALA A 488 30.22 -21.91 -17.59
N VAL A 489 29.70 -21.40 -16.47
CA VAL A 489 29.35 -22.21 -15.28
C VAL A 489 28.27 -23.24 -15.60
N LEU A 490 27.27 -22.87 -16.40
CA LEU A 490 26.10 -23.70 -16.70
C LEU A 490 26.31 -24.76 -17.80
N ARG A 491 27.43 -24.71 -18.54
CA ARG A 491 27.67 -25.63 -19.67
C ARG A 491 28.16 -27.01 -19.24
N ASP A 492 29.03 -27.05 -18.23
CA ASP A 492 29.79 -28.25 -17.86
C ASP A 492 29.27 -28.86 -16.55
N LEU A 493 27.95 -29.05 -16.46
CA LEU A 493 27.28 -29.53 -15.25
C LEU A 493 27.47 -31.05 -15.04
N PRO A 494 27.87 -31.52 -13.84
CA PRO A 494 28.00 -32.95 -13.51
C PRO A 494 26.61 -33.58 -13.21
N VAL A 495 25.77 -33.71 -14.25
CA VAL A 495 24.36 -34.11 -14.09
C VAL A 495 24.13 -35.60 -13.78
N ALA A 496 25.15 -36.46 -13.87
CA ALA A 496 24.97 -37.92 -13.84
C ALA A 496 24.50 -38.48 -12.49
N ASP A 497 24.87 -37.85 -11.37
CA ASP A 497 24.58 -38.38 -10.02
C ASP A 497 23.74 -37.43 -9.15
N ALA A 498 23.42 -36.23 -9.65
CA ALA A 498 22.74 -35.23 -8.85
C ALA A 498 21.28 -35.60 -8.51
N ALA A 499 20.82 -35.15 -7.35
CA ALA A 499 19.41 -35.24 -6.97
C ALA A 499 18.53 -34.55 -8.03
N ILE A 500 17.45 -35.22 -8.45
CA ILE A 500 16.60 -34.75 -9.56
C ILE A 500 15.99 -33.39 -9.22
N GLU A 501 15.60 -33.17 -7.97
CA GLU A 501 14.98 -31.94 -7.49
C GLU A 501 15.92 -30.73 -7.63
N ASN A 502 17.16 -30.87 -7.14
CA ASN A 502 18.17 -29.81 -7.24
C ASN A 502 18.56 -29.53 -8.71
N PHE A 503 18.60 -30.57 -9.53
CA PHE A 503 18.87 -30.44 -10.96
C PHE A 503 17.75 -29.68 -11.68
N LEU A 504 16.49 -30.01 -11.39
CA LEU A 504 15.33 -29.36 -12.00
C LEU A 504 15.21 -27.88 -11.58
N ASP A 505 15.54 -27.51 -10.33
CA ASP A 505 15.58 -26.10 -9.91
C ASP A 505 16.61 -25.29 -10.74
N LEU A 506 17.80 -25.84 -10.96
CA LEU A 506 18.82 -25.21 -11.80
C LEU A 506 18.37 -25.10 -13.27
N VAL A 507 17.75 -26.15 -13.81
CA VAL A 507 17.19 -26.13 -15.17
C VAL A 507 16.09 -25.06 -15.29
N GLN A 508 15.23 -24.91 -14.29
CA GLN A 508 14.20 -23.87 -14.27
C GLN A 508 14.82 -22.46 -14.25
N PHE A 509 15.88 -22.24 -13.47
CA PHE A 509 16.68 -21.02 -13.52
C PHE A 509 17.25 -20.79 -14.94
N MET A 510 17.83 -21.81 -15.57
CA MET A 510 18.37 -21.73 -16.92
C MET A 510 17.29 -21.36 -17.96
N VAL A 511 16.10 -21.94 -17.86
CA VAL A 511 14.97 -21.62 -18.74
C VAL A 511 14.48 -20.20 -18.53
N THR A 512 14.45 -19.73 -17.27
CA THR A 512 14.01 -18.36 -16.91
C THR A 512 14.99 -17.31 -17.44
N GLU A 513 16.28 -17.58 -17.31
CA GLU A 513 17.37 -16.72 -17.78
C GLU A 513 17.74 -16.95 -19.25
N ASP A 514 16.93 -17.68 -20.04
CA ASP A 514 17.12 -17.93 -21.49
C ASP A 514 18.44 -18.64 -21.87
N PHE A 515 18.86 -19.60 -21.05
CA PHE A 515 19.92 -20.59 -21.34
C PHE A 515 19.32 -21.91 -21.86
N LEU A 516 18.40 -21.82 -22.83
CA LEU A 516 17.60 -22.96 -23.32
C LEU A 516 18.45 -24.09 -23.93
N ALA A 517 19.54 -23.75 -24.62
CA ALA A 517 20.41 -24.73 -25.25
C ALA A 517 21.18 -25.56 -24.21
N GLU A 518 21.75 -24.90 -23.21
CA GLU A 518 22.42 -25.56 -22.08
C GLU A 518 21.42 -26.40 -21.27
N ALA A 519 20.20 -25.90 -21.05
CA ALA A 519 19.15 -26.61 -20.32
C ALA A 519 18.74 -27.91 -21.04
N GLY A 520 18.53 -27.83 -22.36
CA GLY A 520 18.21 -28.99 -23.19
C GLY A 520 19.31 -30.06 -23.18
N ALA A 521 20.56 -29.65 -23.35
CA ALA A 521 21.71 -30.57 -23.32
C ALA A 521 21.86 -31.26 -21.95
N ALA A 522 21.69 -30.52 -20.86
CA ALA A 522 21.75 -31.06 -19.51
C ALA A 522 20.61 -32.07 -19.24
N LEU A 523 19.37 -31.73 -19.64
CA LEU A 523 18.20 -32.61 -19.51
C LEU A 523 18.37 -33.91 -20.31
N GLU A 524 18.90 -33.84 -21.53
CA GLU A 524 19.18 -35.02 -22.37
C GLU A 524 20.21 -35.95 -21.73
N ALA A 525 21.32 -35.37 -21.25
CA ALA A 525 22.37 -36.12 -20.58
C ALA A 525 21.83 -36.82 -19.33
N ARG A 526 21.01 -36.14 -18.52
CA ARG A 526 20.34 -36.71 -17.34
C ARG A 526 19.34 -37.80 -17.72
N LEU A 527 18.48 -37.56 -18.71
CA LEU A 527 17.42 -38.49 -19.12
C LEU A 527 17.98 -39.82 -19.65
N THR A 528 19.18 -39.81 -20.23
CA THR A 528 19.88 -41.04 -20.67
C THR A 528 20.11 -42.02 -19.52
N GLY A 529 20.37 -41.53 -18.30
CA GLY A 529 20.54 -42.35 -17.10
C GLY A 529 19.24 -42.70 -16.37
N SER A 530 18.11 -42.06 -16.72
CA SER A 530 16.83 -42.22 -16.03
C SER A 530 15.65 -42.13 -17.02
N PRO A 531 15.54 -43.06 -17.98
CA PRO A 531 14.58 -42.96 -19.08
C PRO A 531 13.12 -42.99 -18.63
N ASP A 532 12.80 -43.54 -17.47
CA ASP A 532 11.43 -43.64 -16.95
C ASP A 532 11.02 -42.44 -16.07
N SER A 533 11.89 -41.44 -15.92
CA SER A 533 11.57 -40.22 -15.18
C SER A 533 10.57 -39.36 -15.94
N LEU A 534 9.34 -39.27 -15.44
CA LEU A 534 8.30 -38.40 -15.98
C LEU A 534 8.74 -36.92 -15.96
N ASP A 535 9.26 -36.44 -14.82
CA ASP A 535 9.59 -35.02 -14.64
C ASP A 535 10.66 -34.53 -15.63
N LEU A 536 11.72 -35.34 -15.86
CA LEU A 536 12.77 -35.02 -16.85
C LEU A 536 12.23 -34.98 -18.28
N ARG A 537 11.30 -35.89 -18.64
CA ARG A 537 10.68 -35.91 -19.97
C ARG A 537 9.78 -34.70 -20.19
N LEU A 538 8.99 -34.34 -19.17
CA LEU A 538 8.09 -33.19 -19.23
C LEU A 538 8.89 -31.89 -19.36
N GLU A 539 9.95 -31.69 -18.57
CA GLU A 539 10.82 -30.52 -18.70
C GLU A 539 11.55 -30.47 -20.06
N LEU A 540 12.07 -31.61 -20.54
CA LEU A 540 12.67 -31.66 -21.87
C LEU A 540 11.66 -31.34 -22.97
N SER A 541 10.39 -31.72 -22.80
CA SER A 541 9.32 -31.36 -23.75
C SER A 541 9.03 -29.86 -23.73
N ARG A 542 9.02 -29.20 -22.57
CA ARG A 542 8.88 -27.74 -22.43
C ARG A 542 10.04 -27.01 -23.12
N VAL A 543 11.28 -27.42 -22.84
CA VAL A 543 12.47 -26.84 -23.45
C VAL A 543 12.46 -27.05 -24.98
N SER A 544 12.09 -28.25 -25.45
CA SER A 544 11.97 -28.53 -26.89
C SER A 544 10.90 -27.66 -27.56
N ALA A 545 9.74 -27.47 -26.91
CA ALA A 545 8.68 -26.60 -27.42
C ALA A 545 9.12 -25.13 -27.49
N LYS A 546 9.82 -24.62 -26.46
CA LYS A 546 10.37 -23.25 -26.44
C LYS A 546 11.45 -23.01 -27.49
N ILE A 547 12.26 -24.03 -27.80
CA ILE A 547 13.24 -23.99 -28.91
C ILE A 547 12.54 -24.07 -30.29
N GLY A 548 11.29 -24.54 -30.34
CA GLY A 548 10.50 -24.71 -31.57
C GLY A 548 10.61 -26.11 -32.20
N ASP A 549 11.17 -27.10 -31.50
CA ASP A 549 11.23 -28.50 -31.96
C ASP A 549 9.92 -29.23 -31.65
N ARG A 550 8.92 -28.97 -32.49
CA ARG A 550 7.56 -29.50 -32.34
C ARG A 550 7.49 -31.02 -32.32
N THR A 551 8.13 -31.67 -33.30
CA THR A 551 8.07 -33.14 -33.44
C THR A 551 8.62 -33.84 -32.21
N ARG A 552 9.69 -33.28 -31.64
CA ARG A 552 10.29 -33.82 -30.42
C ARG A 552 9.41 -33.62 -29.19
N ALA A 553 8.86 -32.42 -29.02
CA ALA A 553 7.94 -32.13 -27.91
C ALA A 553 6.71 -33.05 -27.93
N GLU A 554 6.03 -33.20 -29.08
CA GLU A 554 4.85 -34.07 -29.24
C GLU A 554 5.16 -35.54 -28.95
N LYS A 555 6.32 -36.03 -29.40
CA LYS A 555 6.79 -37.39 -29.10
C LYS A 555 6.96 -37.59 -27.60
N LEU A 556 7.66 -36.68 -26.92
CA LEU A 556 7.89 -36.75 -25.47
C LEU A 556 6.58 -36.70 -24.69
N ILE A 557 5.63 -35.83 -25.07
CA ILE A 557 4.31 -35.72 -24.45
C ILE A 557 3.52 -37.02 -24.61
N THR A 558 3.50 -37.60 -25.81
CA THR A 558 2.77 -38.84 -26.09
C THR A 558 3.32 -40.02 -25.30
N GLU A 559 4.65 -40.19 -25.29
CA GLU A 559 5.31 -41.25 -24.51
C GLU A 559 5.14 -41.05 -23.00
N SER A 560 5.09 -39.80 -22.53
CA SER A 560 4.93 -39.50 -21.10
C SER A 560 3.53 -39.79 -20.58
N ARG A 561 2.49 -39.79 -21.44
CA ARG A 561 1.10 -40.11 -21.04
C ARG A 561 0.99 -41.51 -20.43
N THR A 562 1.78 -42.48 -20.88
CA THR A 562 1.73 -43.85 -20.33
C THR A 562 2.33 -43.96 -18.93
N LEU A 563 3.05 -42.93 -18.47
CA LEU A 563 3.67 -42.87 -17.15
C LEU A 563 2.78 -42.16 -16.11
N THR A 564 1.57 -41.72 -16.49
CA THR A 564 0.62 -41.03 -15.60
C THR A 564 -0.26 -42.02 -14.83
N ASP A 565 0.36 -42.78 -13.93
CA ASP A 565 -0.27 -43.82 -13.10
C ASP A 565 -1.06 -43.28 -11.89
N THR A 566 -0.96 -41.97 -11.62
CA THR A 566 -1.68 -41.28 -10.54
C THR A 566 -2.33 -40.00 -11.06
N PRO A 567 -3.41 -39.51 -10.43
CA PRO A 567 -4.04 -38.23 -10.80
C PRO A 567 -3.07 -37.04 -10.74
N ALA A 568 -2.14 -37.03 -9.77
CA ALA A 568 -1.12 -35.98 -9.66
C ALA A 568 -0.16 -35.98 -10.88
N ARG A 569 0.33 -37.15 -11.29
CA ARG A 569 1.17 -37.26 -12.51
C ARG A 569 0.40 -36.93 -13.78
N TYR A 570 -0.87 -37.31 -13.84
CA TYR A 570 -1.76 -36.94 -14.95
C TYR A 570 -1.94 -35.43 -15.06
N ARG A 571 -2.09 -34.73 -13.92
CA ARG A 571 -2.17 -33.26 -13.88
C ARG A 571 -0.93 -32.61 -14.48
N VAL A 572 0.27 -32.96 -13.99
CA VAL A 572 1.54 -32.35 -14.45
C VAL A 572 1.78 -32.65 -15.94
N TRP A 573 1.45 -33.86 -16.39
CA TRP A 573 1.48 -34.21 -17.80
C TRP A 573 0.52 -33.35 -18.63
N LEU A 574 -0.73 -33.21 -18.21
CA LEU A 574 -1.76 -32.47 -18.93
C LEU A 574 -1.43 -30.97 -19.01
N GLU A 575 -0.93 -30.38 -17.92
CA GLU A 575 -0.40 -29.00 -17.88
C GLU A 575 0.70 -28.80 -18.93
N THR A 576 1.69 -29.70 -18.94
CA THR A 576 2.82 -29.64 -19.86
C THR A 576 2.40 -29.83 -21.32
N ALA A 577 1.49 -30.77 -21.57
CA ALA A 577 0.95 -31.01 -22.90
C ALA A 577 0.20 -29.79 -23.43
N LEU A 578 -0.65 -29.18 -22.61
CA LEU A 578 -1.37 -27.96 -22.97
C LEU A 578 -0.42 -26.79 -23.23
N GLU A 579 0.59 -26.57 -22.38
CA GLU A 579 1.61 -25.53 -22.57
C GLU A 579 2.36 -25.70 -23.91
N ALA A 580 2.80 -26.91 -24.22
CA ALA A 580 3.48 -27.19 -25.47
C ALA A 580 2.57 -27.00 -26.69
N HIS A 581 1.33 -27.51 -26.65
CA HIS A 581 0.37 -27.32 -27.74
C HIS A 581 -0.09 -25.86 -27.87
N GLU A 582 -0.07 -25.08 -26.79
CA GLU A 582 -0.33 -23.63 -26.82
C GLU A 582 0.77 -22.88 -27.61
N LEU A 583 2.05 -23.23 -27.39
CA LEU A 583 3.17 -22.71 -28.20
C LEU A 583 3.05 -23.06 -29.69
N PHE A 584 2.29 -24.12 -30.03
CA PHE A 584 2.01 -24.52 -31.41
C PHE A 584 0.64 -24.05 -31.94
N GLY A 585 -0.20 -23.41 -31.12
CA GLY A 585 -1.55 -22.96 -31.51
C GLY A 585 -2.61 -24.07 -31.61
N GLU A 586 -2.44 -25.20 -30.92
CA GLU A 586 -3.27 -26.41 -31.04
C GLU A 586 -3.91 -26.89 -29.72
N ALA A 587 -3.83 -26.09 -28.66
CA ALA A 587 -4.30 -26.47 -27.31
C ALA A 587 -5.77 -26.94 -27.29
N ALA A 588 -6.67 -26.25 -28.00
CA ALA A 588 -8.09 -26.61 -28.05
C ALA A 588 -8.35 -27.98 -28.71
N THR A 589 -7.64 -28.27 -29.81
CA THR A 589 -7.75 -29.55 -30.52
C THR A 589 -7.25 -30.70 -29.66
N PHE A 590 -6.12 -30.51 -28.98
CA PHE A 590 -5.59 -31.48 -28.02
C PHE A 590 -6.56 -31.72 -26.85
N PHE A 591 -7.15 -30.64 -26.31
CA PHE A 591 -8.11 -30.73 -25.21
C PHE A 591 -9.37 -31.54 -25.58
N ASP A 592 -9.93 -31.30 -26.78
CA ASP A 592 -11.08 -32.06 -27.28
C ASP A 592 -10.75 -33.56 -27.47
N GLN A 593 -9.55 -33.87 -27.95
CA GLN A 593 -9.08 -35.25 -28.09
C GLN A 593 -8.94 -35.95 -26.73
N GLU A 594 -8.35 -35.27 -25.74
CA GLU A 594 -8.17 -35.84 -24.41
C GLU A 594 -9.50 -36.00 -23.66
N GLN A 595 -10.43 -35.05 -23.82
CA GLN A 595 -11.80 -35.19 -23.32
C GLN A 595 -12.46 -36.46 -23.86
N HIS A 596 -12.35 -36.69 -25.18
CA HIS A 596 -12.93 -37.86 -25.81
C HIS A 596 -12.30 -39.16 -25.30
N ARG A 597 -10.98 -39.18 -25.06
CA ARG A 597 -10.29 -40.33 -24.43
C ARG A 597 -10.83 -40.61 -23.03
N LEU A 598 -10.92 -39.61 -22.15
CA LEU A 598 -11.45 -39.80 -20.78
C LEU A 598 -12.90 -40.29 -20.76
N LEU A 599 -13.71 -39.87 -21.74
CA LEU A 599 -15.10 -40.31 -21.88
C LEU A 599 -15.22 -41.73 -22.48
N THR A 600 -14.21 -42.23 -23.18
CA THR A 600 -14.22 -43.55 -23.83
C THR A 600 -13.46 -44.63 -23.05
N GLU A 601 -12.46 -44.28 -22.24
CA GLU A 601 -11.58 -45.21 -21.50
C GLU A 601 -12.33 -46.19 -20.57
N GLY A 602 -13.57 -45.89 -20.12
CA GLY A 602 -14.40 -46.82 -19.32
C GLY A 602 -15.45 -47.61 -20.10
N SER A 603 -15.76 -47.22 -21.35
CA SER A 603 -16.82 -47.89 -22.13
C SER A 603 -16.40 -49.26 -22.67
N ILE A 604 -15.10 -49.54 -22.71
CA ILE A 604 -14.54 -50.75 -23.34
C ILE A 604 -14.74 -51.98 -22.44
N GLU A 605 -14.83 -51.80 -21.12
CA GLU A 605 -14.97 -52.90 -20.15
C GLU A 605 -16.44 -53.25 -19.82
N GLY A 606 -17.41 -52.60 -20.46
CA GLY A 606 -18.84 -52.90 -20.29
C GLY A 606 -19.46 -52.42 -18.97
N ASP A 607 -18.64 -51.88 -18.06
CA ASP A 607 -19.09 -51.29 -16.80
C ASP A 607 -19.05 -49.76 -16.94
N ASN A 608 -20.21 -49.13 -17.16
CA ASN A 608 -20.32 -47.67 -17.28
C ASN A 608 -20.16 -46.96 -15.92
N GLN A 609 -19.46 -47.58 -14.98
CA GLN A 609 -19.22 -47.06 -13.64
C GLN A 609 -18.05 -46.07 -13.66
N TRP A 610 -18.25 -44.95 -12.97
CA TRP A 610 -17.21 -43.96 -12.73
C TRP A 610 -16.22 -44.50 -11.69
N SER A 611 -15.11 -45.08 -12.15
CA SER A 611 -14.01 -45.48 -11.25
C SER A 611 -13.43 -44.24 -10.56
N ALA A 612 -12.90 -44.40 -9.34
CA ALA A 612 -12.30 -43.30 -8.59
C ALA A 612 -11.17 -42.60 -9.37
N ASP A 613 -10.32 -43.37 -10.06
CA ASP A 613 -9.24 -42.83 -10.90
C ASP A 613 -9.79 -42.00 -12.08
N ARG A 614 -10.82 -42.50 -12.76
CA ARG A 614 -11.46 -41.79 -13.87
C ARG A 614 -12.13 -40.49 -13.41
N ILE A 615 -12.76 -40.51 -12.24
CA ILE A 615 -13.33 -39.32 -11.61
C ILE A 615 -12.24 -38.28 -11.38
N GLU A 616 -11.14 -38.63 -10.71
CA GLU A 616 -10.08 -37.67 -10.39
C GLU A 616 -9.38 -37.13 -11.64
N LYS A 617 -9.18 -37.96 -12.68
CA LYS A 617 -8.65 -37.50 -13.98
C LYS A 617 -9.60 -36.53 -14.69
N PHE A 618 -10.91 -36.82 -14.68
CA PHE A 618 -11.90 -35.93 -15.29
C PHE A 618 -12.04 -34.60 -14.53
N LEU A 619 -11.95 -34.61 -13.20
CA LEU A 619 -11.95 -33.39 -12.39
C LEU A 619 -10.69 -32.56 -12.68
N THR A 620 -9.51 -33.20 -12.71
CA THR A 620 -8.23 -32.57 -13.09
C THR A 620 -8.31 -31.95 -14.49
N PHE A 621 -8.90 -32.66 -15.44
CA PHE A 621 -9.12 -32.18 -16.80
C PHE A 621 -10.00 -30.93 -16.85
N CYS A 622 -11.11 -30.92 -16.09
CA CYS A 622 -12.00 -29.75 -16.01
C CYS A 622 -11.31 -28.55 -15.35
N GLU A 623 -10.57 -28.77 -14.26
CA GLU A 623 -9.81 -27.72 -13.57
C GLU A 623 -8.76 -27.07 -14.49
N LEU A 624 -8.00 -27.88 -15.25
CA LEU A 624 -7.01 -27.37 -16.18
C LEU A 624 -7.61 -26.70 -17.41
N GLY A 625 -8.74 -27.21 -17.91
CA GLY A 625 -9.49 -26.53 -18.97
C GLY A 625 -9.98 -25.15 -18.54
N GLU A 626 -10.42 -25.02 -17.29
CA GLU A 626 -10.78 -23.73 -16.71
C GLU A 626 -9.55 -22.81 -16.63
N GLU A 627 -8.41 -23.29 -16.13
CA GLU A 627 -7.16 -22.51 -16.07
C GLU A 627 -6.67 -22.04 -17.44
N LYS A 628 -6.89 -22.81 -18.51
CA LYS A 628 -6.47 -22.53 -19.88
C LYS A 628 -7.51 -21.81 -20.76
N GLN A 629 -8.49 -21.14 -20.16
CA GLN A 629 -9.53 -20.39 -20.87
C GLN A 629 -10.35 -21.24 -21.87
N LEU A 630 -10.65 -22.49 -21.51
CA LEU A 630 -11.53 -23.39 -22.26
C LEU A 630 -12.89 -23.55 -21.57
N GLU A 631 -13.39 -22.47 -20.95
CA GLU A 631 -14.55 -22.48 -20.04
C GLU A 631 -15.81 -23.05 -20.68
N ASP A 632 -16.09 -22.74 -21.96
CA ASP A 632 -17.30 -23.23 -22.63
C ASP A 632 -17.31 -24.76 -22.79
N ARG A 633 -16.15 -25.34 -23.12
CA ARG A 633 -16.00 -26.80 -23.24
C ARG A 633 -16.13 -27.48 -21.89
N VAL A 634 -15.49 -26.91 -20.87
CA VAL A 634 -15.58 -27.41 -19.49
C VAL A 634 -17.01 -27.31 -18.98
N THR A 635 -17.68 -26.17 -19.17
CA THR A 635 -19.07 -25.96 -18.75
C THR A 635 -20.00 -26.97 -19.43
N GLN A 636 -19.85 -27.18 -20.74
CA GLN A 636 -20.66 -28.16 -21.46
C GLN A 636 -20.39 -29.59 -20.97
N ALA A 637 -19.13 -29.95 -20.71
CA ALA A 637 -18.75 -31.23 -20.15
C ALA A 637 -19.44 -31.46 -18.78
N LEU A 638 -19.34 -30.47 -17.89
CA LEU A 638 -19.91 -30.52 -16.54
C LEU A 638 -21.43 -30.60 -16.58
N ARG A 639 -22.10 -29.84 -17.46
CA ARG A 639 -23.56 -29.93 -17.65
C ARG A 639 -23.99 -31.31 -18.13
N ASN A 640 -23.30 -31.86 -19.13
CA ASN A 640 -23.58 -33.20 -19.65
C ASN A 640 -23.44 -34.26 -18.55
N GLN A 641 -22.44 -34.12 -17.66
CA GLN A 641 -22.28 -35.04 -16.54
C GLN A 641 -23.33 -34.82 -15.45
N LEU A 642 -23.59 -33.59 -15.03
CA LEU A 642 -24.58 -33.28 -13.99
C LEU A 642 -26.02 -33.68 -14.36
N ALA A 643 -26.30 -33.85 -15.66
CA ALA A 643 -27.57 -34.39 -16.15
C ALA A 643 -27.75 -35.91 -15.87
N ASP A 644 -26.66 -36.63 -15.58
CA ASP A 644 -26.72 -38.04 -15.24
C ASP A 644 -27.18 -38.25 -13.78
N ALA A 645 -28.41 -38.76 -13.65
CA ALA A 645 -29.02 -39.05 -12.36
C ALA A 645 -28.27 -40.15 -11.58
N SER A 646 -27.45 -40.97 -12.24
CA SER A 646 -26.68 -42.05 -11.61
C SER A 646 -25.44 -41.58 -10.85
N LEU A 647 -25.05 -40.29 -10.98
CA LEU A 647 -23.91 -39.74 -10.25
C LEU A 647 -24.11 -39.83 -8.73
N PRO A 648 -23.11 -40.32 -7.97
CA PRO A 648 -23.09 -40.25 -6.52
C PRO A 648 -23.27 -38.81 -6.01
N GLY A 649 -23.99 -38.63 -4.90
CA GLY A 649 -24.30 -37.30 -4.35
C GLY A 649 -23.07 -36.43 -4.08
N GLU A 650 -21.99 -37.03 -3.55
CA GLU A 650 -20.72 -36.33 -3.31
C GLU A 650 -20.04 -35.87 -4.61
N LEU A 651 -20.05 -36.72 -5.65
CA LEU A 651 -19.50 -36.37 -6.95
C LEU A 651 -20.33 -35.28 -7.63
N ARG A 652 -21.66 -35.37 -7.54
CA ARG A 652 -22.57 -34.32 -8.03
C ARG A 652 -22.28 -32.98 -7.37
N LEU A 653 -22.04 -32.97 -6.05
CA LEU A 653 -21.66 -31.76 -5.31
C LEU A 653 -20.31 -31.20 -5.79
N ARG A 654 -19.28 -32.04 -5.96
CA ARG A 654 -17.96 -31.63 -6.50
C ARG A 654 -18.06 -31.05 -7.91
N LEU A 655 -18.78 -31.74 -8.81
CA LEU A 655 -18.99 -31.29 -10.18
C LEU A 655 -19.77 -29.97 -10.24
N ARG A 656 -20.75 -29.76 -9.36
CA ARG A 656 -21.49 -28.49 -9.28
C ARG A 656 -20.65 -27.34 -8.77
N ARG A 657 -19.76 -27.58 -7.80
CA ARG A 657 -18.79 -26.55 -7.36
C ARG A 657 -17.85 -26.14 -8.51
N LEU A 658 -17.36 -27.12 -9.29
CA LEU A 658 -16.57 -26.82 -10.50
C LEU A 658 -17.39 -26.07 -11.56
N LEU A 659 -18.66 -26.43 -11.74
CA LEU A 659 -19.55 -25.72 -12.66
C LEU A 659 -19.71 -24.25 -12.24
N VAL A 660 -19.99 -23.99 -10.96
CA VAL A 660 -20.09 -22.62 -10.44
C VAL A 660 -18.80 -21.85 -10.69
N LYS A 661 -17.64 -22.43 -10.39
CA LYS A 661 -16.33 -21.80 -10.62
C LYS A 661 -16.10 -21.45 -12.09
N ALA A 662 -16.51 -22.33 -13.02
CA ALA A 662 -16.44 -22.05 -14.45
C ALA A 662 -17.43 -20.96 -14.88
N LEU A 663 -18.65 -20.94 -14.32
CA LEU A 663 -19.69 -19.95 -14.64
C LEU A 663 -19.38 -18.55 -14.09
N GLU A 664 -18.73 -18.44 -12.92
CA GLU A 664 -18.34 -17.17 -12.28
C GLU A 664 -17.46 -16.28 -13.19
N ARG A 665 -16.75 -16.88 -14.16
CA ARG A 665 -15.90 -16.15 -15.12
C ARG A 665 -16.67 -15.57 -16.32
N THR A 666 -17.92 -15.94 -16.51
CA THR A 666 -18.74 -15.50 -17.65
C THR A 666 -19.90 -14.64 -17.14
N PRO A 667 -19.78 -13.29 -17.18
CA PRO A 667 -20.81 -12.39 -16.65
C PRO A 667 -22.21 -12.62 -17.23
N GLU A 668 -22.29 -13.02 -18.51
CA GLU A 668 -23.54 -13.35 -19.20
C GLU A 668 -24.31 -14.52 -18.53
N ARG A 669 -23.62 -15.35 -17.76
CA ARG A 669 -24.18 -16.50 -17.03
C ARG A 669 -24.38 -16.24 -15.54
N ALA A 670 -24.39 -14.97 -15.12
CA ALA A 670 -24.62 -14.58 -13.73
C ALA A 670 -25.91 -15.19 -13.14
N GLY A 671 -27.02 -15.19 -13.88
CA GLY A 671 -28.28 -15.76 -13.40
C GLY A 671 -28.22 -17.27 -13.14
N GLU A 672 -27.51 -18.02 -13.99
CA GLU A 672 -27.27 -19.46 -13.77
C GLU A 672 -26.35 -19.67 -12.57
N THR A 673 -25.29 -18.86 -12.46
CA THR A 673 -24.34 -18.90 -11.33
C THR A 673 -25.05 -18.70 -9.99
N GLU A 674 -25.93 -17.70 -9.91
CA GLU A 674 -26.74 -17.42 -8.72
C GLU A 674 -27.60 -18.62 -8.32
N GLN A 675 -28.29 -19.24 -9.30
CA GLN A 675 -29.13 -20.42 -9.05
C GLN A 675 -28.31 -21.62 -8.54
N GLN A 676 -27.14 -21.87 -9.15
CA GLN A 676 -26.25 -22.95 -8.72
C GLN A 676 -25.68 -22.69 -7.32
N LEU A 677 -25.32 -21.45 -6.98
CA LEU A 677 -24.87 -21.05 -5.62
C LEU A 677 -25.97 -21.25 -4.57
N GLN A 678 -27.21 -20.87 -4.87
CA GLN A 678 -28.36 -21.10 -3.99
C GLN A 678 -28.61 -22.60 -3.77
N GLN A 679 -28.48 -23.41 -4.82
CA GLN A 679 -28.64 -24.86 -4.72
C GLN A 679 -27.51 -25.49 -3.90
N LEU A 680 -26.26 -25.03 -4.07
CA LEU A 680 -25.12 -25.47 -3.25
C LEU A 680 -25.32 -25.14 -1.77
N ALA A 681 -25.83 -23.94 -1.44
CA ALA A 681 -26.12 -23.57 -0.05
C ALA A 681 -27.17 -24.48 0.61
N ARG A 682 -28.10 -25.07 -0.17
CA ARG A 682 -29.09 -26.04 0.32
C ARG A 682 -28.51 -27.44 0.48
N GLU A 683 -27.68 -27.87 -0.45
CA GLU A 683 -27.09 -29.22 -0.46
C GLU A 683 -25.90 -29.35 0.51
N ASP A 684 -25.25 -28.22 0.84
CA ASP A 684 -24.08 -28.16 1.71
C ASP A 684 -24.18 -26.96 2.69
N PRO A 685 -25.05 -27.05 3.71
CA PRO A 685 -25.28 -25.97 4.66
C PRO A 685 -24.04 -25.63 5.51
N GLY A 686 -23.08 -26.56 5.64
CA GLY A 686 -21.83 -26.32 6.37
C GLY A 686 -20.93 -25.26 5.73
N ARG A 687 -21.11 -24.99 4.42
CA ARG A 687 -20.39 -23.95 3.67
C ARG A 687 -21.31 -22.84 3.17
N ALA A 688 -22.50 -22.69 3.75
CA ALA A 688 -23.47 -21.68 3.34
C ALA A 688 -22.88 -20.26 3.27
N SER A 689 -22.08 -19.85 4.27
CA SER A 689 -21.40 -18.56 4.29
C SER A 689 -20.44 -18.36 3.10
N GLU A 690 -19.78 -19.42 2.61
CA GLU A 690 -18.89 -19.33 1.44
C GLU A 690 -19.71 -19.09 0.16
N TYR A 691 -20.83 -19.79 0.01
CA TYR A 691 -21.72 -19.61 -1.14
C TYR A 691 -22.42 -18.25 -1.12
N ASP A 692 -22.83 -17.77 0.06
CA ASP A 692 -23.40 -16.44 0.23
C ASP A 692 -22.37 -15.33 -0.07
N LEU A 693 -21.10 -15.52 0.32
CA LEU A 693 -20.01 -14.59 -0.01
C LEU A 693 -19.72 -14.56 -1.52
N ARG A 694 -19.67 -15.72 -2.19
CA ARG A 694 -19.56 -15.79 -3.66
C ARG A 694 -20.73 -15.08 -4.35
N ARG A 695 -21.94 -15.24 -3.83
CA ARG A 695 -23.12 -14.54 -4.36
C ARG A 695 -23.02 -13.03 -4.13
N ALA A 696 -22.52 -12.58 -2.98
CA ALA A 696 -22.26 -11.17 -2.72
C ALA A 696 -21.26 -10.57 -3.73
N LEU A 697 -20.16 -11.29 -4.00
CA LEU A 697 -19.17 -10.90 -5.02
C LEU A 697 -19.79 -10.84 -6.42
N LEU A 698 -20.61 -11.82 -6.79
CA LEU A 698 -21.35 -11.82 -8.05
C LEU A 698 -22.24 -10.58 -8.17
N TYR A 699 -22.98 -10.22 -7.11
CA TYR A 699 -23.81 -9.01 -7.11
C TYR A 699 -23.00 -7.72 -7.20
N HIS A 700 -21.87 -7.64 -6.48
CA HIS A 700 -20.97 -6.49 -6.56
C HIS A 700 -20.44 -6.30 -7.99
N ASN A 701 -19.99 -7.38 -8.65
CA ASN A 701 -19.49 -7.34 -10.02
C ASN A 701 -20.56 -6.93 -11.04
N LEU A 702 -21.83 -7.22 -10.77
CA LEU A 702 -22.97 -6.79 -11.57
C LEU A 702 -23.49 -5.40 -11.21
N GLN A 703 -22.79 -4.66 -10.33
CA GLN A 703 -23.19 -3.36 -9.80
C GLN A 703 -24.55 -3.36 -9.09
N ARG A 704 -24.96 -4.50 -8.54
CA ARG A 704 -26.17 -4.66 -7.71
C ARG A 704 -25.80 -4.47 -6.25
N THR A 705 -25.46 -3.24 -5.88
CA THR A 705 -24.89 -2.90 -4.58
C THR A 705 -25.84 -3.15 -3.41
N ASP A 706 -27.14 -3.03 -3.66
CA ASP A 706 -28.22 -3.37 -2.73
C ASP A 706 -28.17 -4.84 -2.30
N LEU A 707 -28.16 -5.76 -3.28
CA LEU A 707 -28.12 -7.19 -3.02
C LEU A 707 -26.77 -7.65 -2.50
N ALA A 708 -25.68 -7.03 -2.96
CA ALA A 708 -24.34 -7.31 -2.46
C ALA A 708 -24.25 -6.98 -0.97
N GLY A 709 -24.68 -5.78 -0.56
CA GLY A 709 -24.72 -5.38 0.85
C GLY A 709 -25.57 -6.33 1.72
N GLU A 710 -26.77 -6.71 1.24
CA GLU A 710 -27.63 -7.67 1.96
C GLU A 710 -26.96 -9.06 2.10
N ALA A 711 -26.30 -9.53 1.04
CA ALA A 711 -25.59 -10.80 1.07
C ALA A 711 -24.37 -10.75 2.01
N LEU A 712 -23.57 -9.68 1.98
CA LEU A 712 -22.40 -9.51 2.85
C LEU A 712 -22.76 -9.50 4.34
N GLN A 713 -23.89 -8.90 4.71
CA GLN A 713 -24.36 -8.89 6.11
C GLN A 713 -24.69 -10.30 6.65
N LYS A 714 -25.03 -11.25 5.77
CA LYS A 714 -25.30 -12.65 6.14
C LYS A 714 -24.02 -13.48 6.27
N VAL A 715 -22.91 -13.01 5.71
CA VAL A 715 -21.64 -13.76 5.69
C VAL A 715 -20.97 -13.73 7.05
N ASN A 716 -20.84 -14.90 7.66
CA ASN A 716 -19.94 -15.06 8.80
C ASN A 716 -18.51 -15.37 8.31
N VAL A 717 -17.67 -14.34 8.20
CA VAL A 717 -16.26 -14.45 7.78
C VAL A 717 -15.47 -15.47 8.62
N ALA A 718 -15.83 -15.66 9.90
CA ALA A 718 -15.19 -16.65 10.76
C ALA A 718 -15.45 -18.11 10.33
N THR A 719 -16.47 -18.36 9.49
CA THR A 719 -16.78 -19.70 8.93
C THR A 719 -16.30 -19.92 7.50
N VAL A 720 -15.83 -18.86 6.82
CA VAL A 720 -15.25 -18.99 5.47
C VAL A 720 -13.80 -19.42 5.58
N ASP A 721 -13.45 -20.56 4.99
CA ASP A 721 -12.09 -21.14 5.07
C ASP A 721 -11.32 -21.01 3.75
N ASP A 722 -11.99 -20.75 2.61
CA ASP A 722 -11.35 -20.55 1.30
C ASP A 722 -10.56 -19.21 1.24
N PRO A 723 -9.21 -19.24 1.21
CA PRO A 723 -8.40 -18.02 1.18
C PRO A 723 -8.55 -17.24 -0.13
N LYS A 724 -8.78 -17.92 -1.27
CA LYS A 724 -8.98 -17.23 -2.57
C LYS A 724 -10.26 -16.41 -2.56
N LEU A 725 -11.31 -16.96 -1.95
CA LEU A 725 -12.57 -16.26 -1.78
C LEU A 725 -12.43 -15.05 -0.84
N LEU A 726 -11.72 -15.22 0.28
CA LEU A 726 -11.42 -14.11 1.21
C LEU A 726 -10.59 -13.00 0.54
N LYS A 727 -9.64 -13.36 -0.34
CA LYS A 727 -8.84 -12.39 -1.12
C LYS A 727 -9.70 -11.59 -2.09
N ALA A 728 -10.69 -12.22 -2.73
CA ALA A 728 -11.64 -11.50 -3.57
C ALA A 728 -12.57 -10.60 -2.74
N ALA A 729 -12.90 -11.02 -1.51
CA ALA A 729 -13.85 -10.34 -0.65
C ALA A 729 -13.30 -9.16 0.16
N TYR A 730 -12.02 -9.13 0.54
CA TYR A 730 -11.55 -8.09 1.47
C TYR A 730 -11.69 -6.67 0.91
N LEU A 731 -11.45 -6.46 -0.41
CA LEU A 731 -11.66 -5.16 -1.04
C LEU A 731 -13.14 -4.78 -1.04
N VAL A 732 -14.02 -5.74 -1.32
CA VAL A 732 -15.47 -5.52 -1.23
C VAL A 732 -15.90 -5.22 0.21
N PHE A 733 -15.28 -5.82 1.23
CA PHE A 733 -15.53 -5.41 2.61
C PHE A 733 -15.09 -3.97 2.88
N VAL A 734 -13.95 -3.52 2.32
CA VAL A 734 -13.50 -2.12 2.44
C VAL A 734 -14.46 -1.16 1.73
N ASP A 735 -14.91 -1.48 0.52
CA ASP A 735 -15.84 -0.66 -0.27
C ASP A 735 -17.18 -0.42 0.45
N TYR A 736 -17.61 -1.39 1.25
CA TYR A 736 -18.84 -1.33 2.05
C TYR A 736 -18.60 -0.85 3.50
N GLY A 737 -17.40 -0.37 3.83
CA GLY A 737 -17.04 0.14 5.16
C GLY A 737 -16.93 -0.93 6.25
N MET A 738 -16.91 -2.22 5.88
CA MET A 738 -16.81 -3.36 6.80
C MET A 738 -15.34 -3.68 7.15
N LEU A 739 -14.59 -2.70 7.67
CA LEU A 739 -13.13 -2.80 7.89
C LEU A 739 -12.73 -3.96 8.79
N ASP A 740 -13.53 -4.29 9.81
CA ASP A 740 -13.29 -5.45 10.67
C ASP A 740 -13.41 -6.78 9.93
N ALA A 741 -14.36 -6.90 9.00
CA ALA A 741 -14.51 -8.09 8.16
C ALA A 741 -13.33 -8.23 7.20
N ALA A 742 -12.85 -7.12 6.63
CA ALA A 742 -11.64 -7.08 5.81
C ALA A 742 -10.41 -7.50 6.63
N ARG A 743 -10.24 -6.96 7.84
CA ARG A 743 -9.14 -7.29 8.76
C ARG A 743 -9.14 -8.77 9.13
N ARG A 744 -10.29 -9.32 9.53
CA ARG A 744 -10.43 -10.76 9.85
C ARG A 744 -10.20 -11.65 8.63
N SER A 745 -10.62 -11.21 7.44
CA SER A 745 -10.36 -11.92 6.19
C SER A 745 -8.86 -12.03 5.94
N LEU A 746 -8.14 -10.91 5.98
CA LEU A 746 -6.69 -10.87 5.78
C LEU A 746 -5.92 -11.62 6.87
N GLU A 747 -6.34 -11.51 8.14
CA GLU A 747 -5.78 -12.30 9.23
C GLU A 747 -5.91 -13.80 8.96
N LYS A 748 -7.10 -14.28 8.61
CA LYS A 748 -7.33 -15.69 8.24
C LYS A 748 -6.50 -16.13 7.04
N ILE A 749 -6.42 -15.31 5.99
CA ILE A 749 -5.60 -15.61 4.82
C ILE A 749 -4.14 -15.80 5.26
N THR A 750 -3.59 -14.86 6.04
CA THR A 750 -2.20 -14.95 6.51
C THR A 750 -1.94 -16.11 7.48
N GLN A 751 -2.94 -16.56 8.24
CA GLN A 751 -2.82 -17.75 9.09
C GLN A 751 -2.86 -19.06 8.29
N ARG A 752 -3.67 -19.13 7.22
CA ARG A 752 -3.84 -20.33 6.39
C ARG A 752 -2.76 -20.45 5.32
N GLU A 753 -2.38 -19.32 4.73
CA GLU A 753 -1.38 -19.19 3.68
C GLU A 753 -0.28 -18.22 4.15
N PRO A 754 0.54 -18.60 5.15
CA PRO A 754 1.59 -17.73 5.67
C PRO A 754 2.58 -17.30 4.59
N SER A 755 2.77 -18.11 3.55
CA SER A 755 3.62 -17.80 2.40
C SER A 755 3.04 -16.76 1.42
N ASP A 756 1.79 -16.31 1.59
CA ASP A 756 1.19 -15.31 0.70
C ASP A 756 1.56 -13.87 1.13
N PHE A 757 2.67 -13.39 0.60
CA PHE A 757 3.21 -12.05 0.87
C PHE A 757 2.25 -10.91 0.49
N VAL A 758 1.45 -11.08 -0.56
CA VAL A 758 0.52 -10.02 -1.00
C VAL A 758 -0.53 -9.80 0.07
N SER A 759 -1.09 -10.87 0.65
CA SER A 759 -2.07 -10.75 1.73
C SER A 759 -1.47 -10.17 3.01
N TRP A 760 -0.20 -10.46 3.30
CA TRP A 760 0.53 -9.80 4.39
C TRP A 760 0.70 -8.30 4.15
N GLU A 761 1.10 -7.88 2.96
CA GLU A 761 1.22 -6.46 2.57
C GLU A 761 -0.12 -5.74 2.72
N LYS A 762 -1.21 -6.34 2.22
CA LYS A 762 -2.57 -5.80 2.37
C LYS A 762 -3.01 -5.74 3.82
N ARG A 763 -2.65 -6.73 4.64
CA ARG A 763 -2.91 -6.72 6.08
C ARG A 763 -2.19 -5.58 6.77
N LEU A 764 -0.89 -5.40 6.52
CA LEU A 764 -0.10 -4.30 7.09
C LEU A 764 -0.65 -2.92 6.65
N SER A 765 -1.02 -2.80 5.38
CA SER A 765 -1.64 -1.58 4.84
C SER A 765 -2.98 -1.26 5.49
N LEU A 766 -3.84 -2.27 5.68
CA LEU A 766 -5.13 -2.10 6.34
C LEU A 766 -4.95 -1.74 7.82
N LEU A 767 -4.02 -2.38 8.53
CA LEU A 767 -3.71 -2.05 9.92
C LEU A 767 -3.18 -0.61 10.05
N ALA A 768 -2.34 -0.17 9.12
CA ALA A 768 -1.88 1.22 9.07
C ALA A 768 -3.05 2.20 8.83
N ALA A 769 -3.94 1.89 7.88
CA ALA A 769 -5.10 2.72 7.57
C ALA A 769 -6.10 2.79 8.75
N MET A 770 -6.23 1.73 9.53
CA MET A 770 -7.03 1.69 10.75
C MET A 770 -6.34 2.38 11.95
N GLY A 771 -5.07 2.77 11.83
CA GLY A 771 -4.29 3.35 12.93
C GLY A 771 -3.88 2.33 14.01
N GLU A 772 -3.98 1.04 13.72
CA GLU A 772 -3.68 -0.09 14.62
C GLU A 772 -2.18 -0.40 14.64
N GLU A 773 -1.38 0.58 15.07
CA GLU A 773 0.08 0.55 14.95
C GLU A 773 0.73 -0.60 15.74
N GLU A 774 0.17 -1.00 16.89
CA GLU A 774 0.72 -2.11 17.68
C GLU A 774 0.54 -3.46 17.00
N GLU A 775 -0.65 -3.74 16.47
CA GLU A 775 -0.93 -4.96 15.70
C GLU A 775 -0.15 -4.98 14.38
N LEU A 776 0.05 -3.82 13.74
CA LEU A 776 0.93 -3.69 12.59
C LEU A 776 2.36 -4.13 12.93
N ARG A 777 2.95 -3.59 14.01
CA ARG A 777 4.32 -3.95 14.42
C ARG A 777 4.43 -5.42 14.80
N LYS A 778 3.42 -5.98 15.46
CA LYS A 778 3.35 -7.41 15.79
C LYS A 778 3.32 -8.28 14.54
N ALA A 779 2.48 -7.94 13.56
CA ALA A 779 2.41 -8.62 12.27
C ALA A 779 3.74 -8.53 11.50
N ALA A 780 4.36 -7.35 11.43
CA ALA A 780 5.65 -7.16 10.77
C ALA A 780 6.77 -7.96 11.44
N ARG A 781 6.82 -7.98 12.79
CA ARG A 781 7.80 -8.78 13.54
C ARG A 781 7.57 -10.27 13.41
N GLN A 782 6.32 -10.73 13.35
CA GLN A 782 6.00 -12.14 13.10
C GLN A 782 6.57 -12.58 11.75
N LEU A 783 6.41 -11.76 10.71
CA LEU A 783 7.01 -11.99 9.40
C LEU A 783 8.54 -12.01 9.46
N LEU A 784 9.15 -11.01 10.09
CA LEU A 784 10.62 -10.90 10.21
C LEU A 784 11.23 -12.04 11.04
N ALA A 785 10.52 -12.57 12.03
CA ALA A 785 10.98 -13.68 12.86
C ALA A 785 11.01 -15.02 12.10
N GLY A 786 10.44 -15.09 10.88
CA GLY A 786 10.41 -16.31 10.08
C GLY A 786 9.58 -17.44 10.72
N GLY A 787 8.72 -17.11 11.69
CA GLY A 787 7.69 -18.03 12.17
C GLY A 787 6.81 -18.40 10.98
N ASP A 788 6.57 -19.70 10.77
CA ASP A 788 5.65 -20.24 9.75
C ASP A 788 6.24 -20.60 8.37
N ARG A 789 7.54 -20.91 8.26
CA ARG A 789 8.20 -21.42 7.04
C ARG A 789 8.27 -20.41 5.88
N ILE A 790 8.14 -19.12 6.20
CA ILE A 790 8.19 -18.05 5.21
C ILE A 790 9.66 -17.68 4.96
N ASN A 791 10.20 -18.09 3.81
CA ASN A 791 11.51 -17.61 3.35
C ASN A 791 11.34 -16.24 2.69
N LEU A 792 11.48 -15.18 3.48
CA LEU A 792 11.52 -13.81 2.96
C LEU A 792 12.85 -13.57 2.23
N GLY A 793 12.78 -13.09 0.99
CA GLY A 793 13.96 -12.59 0.28
C GLY A 793 14.49 -11.31 0.93
N PRO A 794 15.79 -10.97 0.75
CA PRO A 794 16.36 -9.74 1.30
C PRO A 794 15.56 -8.44 1.00
N PRO A 795 15.01 -8.22 -0.21
CA PRO A 795 14.19 -7.04 -0.50
C PRO A 795 12.88 -6.99 0.31
N SER A 796 12.25 -8.14 0.53
CA SER A 796 11.02 -8.23 1.34
C SER A 796 11.31 -7.99 2.82
N ILE A 797 12.43 -8.51 3.33
CA ILE A 797 12.91 -8.20 4.69
C ILE A 797 13.14 -6.70 4.84
N GLN A 798 13.80 -6.08 3.86
CA GLN A 798 14.06 -4.64 3.87
C GLN A 798 12.76 -3.82 3.88
N SER A 799 11.81 -4.15 2.99
CA SER A 799 10.50 -3.49 2.94
C SER A 799 9.72 -3.63 4.26
N LEU A 800 9.73 -4.81 4.88
CA LEU A 800 9.08 -5.03 6.17
C LEU A 800 9.71 -4.23 7.30
N LYS A 801 11.05 -4.11 7.30
CA LYS A 801 11.77 -3.25 8.25
C LYS A 801 11.42 -1.79 8.06
N LEU A 802 11.30 -1.31 6.83
CA LEU A 802 10.84 0.04 6.53
C LEU A 802 9.41 0.29 7.05
N HIS A 803 8.46 -0.63 6.81
CA HIS A 803 7.11 -0.50 7.35
C HIS A 803 7.05 -0.52 8.88
N LEU A 804 7.90 -1.33 9.51
CA LEU A 804 8.06 -1.35 10.96
C LEU A 804 8.61 -0.02 11.48
N LEU A 805 9.62 0.54 10.80
CA LEU A 805 10.22 1.83 11.10
C LEU A 805 9.20 2.97 10.95
N ASP A 806 8.42 2.99 9.86
CA ASP A 806 7.36 3.97 9.61
C ASP A 806 6.29 3.95 10.71
N SER A 807 5.85 2.75 11.12
CA SER A 807 4.88 2.59 12.21
C SER A 807 5.41 3.12 13.54
N LEU A 808 6.68 2.87 13.84
CA LEU A 808 7.34 3.42 15.01
C LEU A 808 7.40 4.94 14.93
N TRP A 809 7.78 5.51 13.79
CA TRP A 809 7.84 6.95 13.59
C TRP A 809 6.48 7.64 13.68
N ARG A 810 5.41 7.05 13.15
CA ARG A 810 4.04 7.58 13.33
C ARG A 810 3.65 7.64 14.80
N SER A 811 4.02 6.61 15.56
CA SER A 811 3.75 6.55 17.00
C SER A 811 4.61 7.56 17.78
N VAL A 812 5.91 7.65 17.50
CA VAL A 812 6.83 8.62 18.09
C VAL A 812 6.35 10.05 17.79
N SER A 813 6.04 10.36 16.54
CA SER A 813 5.59 11.69 16.11
C SER A 813 4.32 12.11 16.83
N ARG A 814 3.34 11.19 16.96
CA ARG A 814 2.10 11.45 17.71
C ARG A 814 2.37 11.78 19.17
N LEU A 815 3.31 11.07 19.82
CA LEU A 815 3.70 11.33 21.21
C LEU A 815 4.47 12.65 21.36
N LEU A 816 5.46 12.91 20.50
CA LEU A 816 6.24 14.14 20.57
C LEU A 816 5.38 15.39 20.32
N ALA A 817 4.32 15.28 19.51
CA ALA A 817 3.38 16.37 19.24
C ALA A 817 2.49 16.76 20.44
N VAL A 818 2.31 15.87 21.43
CA VAL A 818 1.54 16.17 22.66
C VAL A 818 2.31 17.10 23.60
N GLU A 819 3.65 17.17 23.47
CA GLU A 819 4.56 18.00 24.27
C GLU A 819 4.44 17.85 25.80
N SER A 820 3.94 16.71 26.28
CA SER A 820 3.87 16.40 27.71
C SER A 820 5.07 15.58 28.19
N ALA A 821 5.41 15.72 29.47
CA ALA A 821 6.49 14.91 30.07
C ALA A 821 6.20 13.39 30.00
N GLU A 822 4.93 12.99 30.01
CA GLU A 822 4.54 11.58 29.86
C GLU A 822 4.75 11.12 28.42
N ALA A 823 4.29 11.89 27.44
CA ALA A 823 4.45 11.54 26.03
C ALA A 823 5.92 11.51 25.58
N PHE A 824 6.75 12.44 26.07
CA PHE A 824 8.21 12.37 25.85
C PHE A 824 8.84 11.12 26.48
N ALA A 825 8.36 10.69 27.65
CA ALA A 825 8.86 9.47 28.28
C ALA A 825 8.46 8.21 27.48
N ASP A 826 7.23 8.17 26.98
CA ASP A 826 6.71 7.06 26.17
C ASP A 826 7.33 7.01 24.76
N ALA A 827 7.84 8.13 24.25
CA ALA A 827 8.55 8.18 22.97
C ALA A 827 9.93 7.50 23.02
N LEU A 828 10.62 7.50 24.17
CA LEU A 828 12.00 6.98 24.28
C LEU A 828 12.10 5.46 23.99
N PRO A 829 11.26 4.57 24.54
CA PRO A 829 11.29 3.14 24.20
C PRO A 829 10.94 2.85 22.72
N LEU A 830 10.12 3.70 22.10
CA LEU A 830 9.84 3.60 20.67
C LEU A 830 11.06 4.03 19.85
N LEU A 831 11.76 5.09 20.26
CA LEU A 831 13.03 5.51 19.66
C LEU A 831 14.14 4.46 19.84
N ASP A 832 14.16 3.69 20.94
CA ASP A 832 15.02 2.50 21.07
C ASP A 832 14.69 1.41 20.05
N SER A 833 13.41 1.29 19.72
CA SER A 833 12.99 0.36 18.67
C SER A 833 13.35 0.90 17.29
N VAL A 834 13.22 2.20 17.05
CA VAL A 834 13.69 2.86 15.82
C VAL A 834 15.19 2.62 15.64
N ASP A 835 16.02 2.87 16.65
CA ASP A 835 17.47 2.67 16.57
C ASP A 835 17.87 1.24 16.19
N ARG A 836 17.11 0.23 16.66
CA ARG A 836 17.36 -1.19 16.35
C ARG A 836 16.97 -1.57 14.92
N GLU A 837 15.94 -0.92 14.40
CA GLU A 837 15.39 -1.22 13.07
C GLU A 837 15.95 -0.31 11.97
N ALA A 838 16.56 0.84 12.33
CA ALA A 838 17.14 1.80 11.41
C ALA A 838 18.20 1.14 10.51
N LEU A 839 18.03 1.32 9.20
CA LEU A 839 18.78 0.58 8.19
C LEU A 839 19.99 1.34 7.68
N ASP A 840 19.95 2.66 7.76
CA ASP A 840 20.96 3.55 7.20
C ASP A 840 21.39 4.66 8.19
N THR A 841 22.37 5.45 7.75
CA THR A 841 22.91 6.55 8.56
C THR A 841 21.91 7.71 8.70
N PRO A 842 21.16 8.12 7.65
CA PRO A 842 20.11 9.13 7.77
C PRO A 842 19.04 8.84 8.84
N ASP A 843 18.45 7.64 8.84
CA ASP A 843 17.42 7.23 9.81
C ASP A 843 17.93 7.35 11.25
N ARG A 844 19.21 7.03 11.43
CA ARG A 844 19.89 7.08 12.73
C ARG A 844 20.20 8.50 13.18
N LEU A 845 20.61 9.40 12.28
CA LEU A 845 20.80 10.80 12.63
C LEU A 845 19.47 11.41 13.10
N TRP A 846 18.39 11.05 12.42
CA TRP A 846 17.04 11.46 12.78
C TRP A 846 16.59 10.89 14.14
N SER A 847 16.81 9.60 14.39
CA SER A 847 16.48 8.96 15.67
C SER A 847 17.21 9.56 16.86
N LEU A 848 18.52 9.82 16.71
CA LEU A 848 19.34 10.47 17.74
C LEU A 848 18.89 11.90 18.03
N TRP A 849 18.52 12.67 16.99
CA TRP A 849 17.99 14.01 17.18
C TRP A 849 16.64 14.00 17.92
N ALA A 850 15.69 13.15 17.48
CA ALA A 850 14.37 13.04 18.11
C ALA A 850 14.48 12.57 19.58
N ARG A 851 15.45 11.69 19.87
CA ARG A 851 15.78 11.26 21.23
C ARG A 851 16.30 12.42 22.08
N ALA A 852 17.25 13.20 21.57
CA ALA A 852 17.74 14.38 22.28
C ALA A 852 16.61 15.40 22.52
N TYR A 853 15.70 15.57 21.56
CA TYR A 853 14.52 16.42 21.69
C TYR A 853 13.61 15.95 22.85
N ALA A 854 13.27 14.66 22.87
CA ALA A 854 12.48 14.07 23.95
C ALA A 854 13.15 14.21 25.33
N LEU A 855 14.46 13.97 25.42
CA LEU A 855 15.24 14.13 26.66
C LEU A 855 15.27 15.59 27.14
N ASN A 856 15.33 16.54 26.21
CA ASN A 856 15.23 17.97 26.52
C ASN A 856 13.85 18.31 27.10
N GLY A 857 12.77 17.80 26.51
CA GLY A 857 11.40 17.95 27.02
C GLY A 857 11.19 17.38 28.42
N LEU A 858 11.99 16.37 28.79
CA LEU A 858 12.03 15.74 30.12
C LEU A 858 12.99 16.43 31.10
N ASN A 859 13.65 17.52 30.70
CA ASN A 859 14.71 18.20 31.44
C ASN A 859 15.91 17.30 31.83
N ARG A 860 16.25 16.29 31.02
CA ARG A 860 17.39 15.38 31.26
C ARG A 860 18.64 15.86 30.51
N THR A 861 19.24 16.97 30.92
CA THR A 861 20.31 17.65 30.16
C THR A 861 21.55 16.79 29.96
N ASP A 862 21.98 16.03 30.97
CA ASP A 862 23.19 15.21 30.89
C ASP A 862 23.04 14.10 29.83
N ALA A 863 21.89 13.41 29.82
CA ALA A 863 21.57 12.39 28.84
C ALA A 863 21.37 12.99 27.43
N ARG A 864 20.71 14.14 27.32
CA ARG A 864 20.58 14.89 26.06
C ARG A 864 21.95 15.19 25.47
N ASP A 865 22.87 15.71 26.27
CA ASP A 865 24.20 16.12 25.80
C ASP A 865 25.05 14.92 25.38
N GLU A 866 24.89 13.76 26.02
CA GLU A 866 25.49 12.50 25.57
C GLU A 866 24.93 12.07 24.20
N VAL A 867 23.61 12.13 24.00
CA VAL A 867 22.99 11.81 22.70
C VAL A 867 23.43 12.80 21.61
N ILE A 868 23.60 14.09 21.93
CA ILE A 868 24.16 15.08 20.99
C ILE A 868 25.60 14.71 20.57
N GLN A 869 26.42 14.21 21.49
CA GLN A 869 27.76 13.72 21.14
C GLN A 869 27.71 12.48 20.26
N GLN A 870 26.75 11.58 20.49
CA GLN A 870 26.53 10.41 19.63
C GLN A 870 26.08 10.83 18.23
N LEU A 871 25.20 11.83 18.13
CA LEU A 871 24.74 12.41 16.87
C LEU A 871 25.92 12.99 16.07
N ALA A 872 26.80 13.76 16.71
CA ALA A 872 28.00 14.32 16.07
C ALA A 872 28.98 13.22 15.61
N LEU A 873 29.16 12.16 16.42
CA LEU A 873 30.00 11.03 16.04
C LEU A 873 29.41 10.27 14.84
N ALA A 874 28.11 10.02 14.83
CA ALA A 874 27.42 9.37 13.71
C ALA A 874 27.54 10.20 12.42
N ALA A 875 27.37 11.51 12.51
CA ALA A 875 27.53 12.43 11.38
C ALA A 875 28.95 12.37 10.79
N SER A 876 29.99 12.33 11.64
CA SER A 876 31.38 12.25 11.17
C SER A 876 31.73 10.97 10.40
N LYS A 877 30.93 9.90 10.56
CA LYS A 877 31.12 8.61 9.88
C LYS A 877 30.52 8.58 8.46
N THR A 878 29.75 9.59 8.07
CA THR A 878 29.19 9.69 6.71
C THR A 878 30.27 9.89 5.63
N GLY A 879 31.47 10.35 6.02
CA GLY A 879 32.54 10.73 5.09
C GLY A 879 32.38 12.14 4.51
N GLU A 880 31.23 12.80 4.73
CA GLU A 880 30.99 14.20 4.41
C GLU A 880 31.63 15.11 5.46
N ALA A 881 31.97 16.35 5.08
CA ALA A 881 32.37 17.35 6.06
C ALA A 881 31.20 17.61 7.02
N ILE A 882 31.45 17.73 8.34
CA ILE A 882 30.40 17.91 9.36
C ILE A 882 29.45 19.08 9.03
N GLU A 883 29.97 20.15 8.41
CA GLU A 883 29.20 21.33 7.97
C GLU A 883 28.21 21.04 6.82
N GLU A 884 28.47 19.99 6.03
CA GLU A 884 27.65 19.55 4.91
C GLU A 884 26.61 18.51 5.32
N VAL A 885 26.80 17.81 6.45
CA VAL A 885 25.87 16.78 6.92
C VAL A 885 24.51 17.41 7.25
N ARG A 886 23.47 16.89 6.59
CA ARG A 886 22.08 17.28 6.83
C ARG A 886 21.30 16.14 7.46
N ILE A 887 20.46 16.46 8.44
CA ILE A 887 19.46 15.52 8.97
C ILE A 887 18.23 15.64 8.08
N ALA A 888 17.93 14.59 7.31
CA ALA A 888 16.73 14.48 6.51
C ALA A 888 15.57 13.95 7.36
N PHE A 889 14.45 14.64 7.30
CA PHE A 889 13.20 14.25 7.96
C PHE A 889 12.38 13.34 7.02
N PRO A 890 11.48 12.48 7.54
CA PRO A 890 10.66 11.60 6.72
C PRO A 890 9.77 12.30 5.68
N ASP A 891 9.50 13.60 5.85
CA ASP A 891 8.75 14.44 4.91
C ASP A 891 9.61 15.05 3.78
N GLY A 892 10.91 14.74 3.75
CA GLY A 892 11.87 15.25 2.77
C GLY A 892 12.47 16.60 3.13
N LEU A 893 12.08 17.22 4.24
CA LEU A 893 12.78 18.40 4.75
C LEU A 893 14.18 17.99 5.23
N SER A 894 15.11 18.94 5.26
CA SER A 894 16.41 18.68 5.88
C SER A 894 17.00 19.92 6.55
N ILE A 895 17.62 19.71 7.70
CA ILE A 895 18.28 20.75 8.49
C ILE A 895 19.77 20.43 8.59
N SER A 896 20.63 21.46 8.61
CA SER A 896 22.06 21.23 8.88
C SER A 896 22.24 20.70 10.30
N LEU A 897 23.25 19.85 10.51
CA LEU A 897 23.54 19.29 11.83
C LEU A 897 23.69 20.37 12.91
N ASP A 898 24.42 21.44 12.64
CA ASP A 898 24.63 22.54 13.58
C ASP A 898 23.32 23.23 13.98
N ALA A 899 22.43 23.49 13.02
CA ALA A 899 21.13 24.09 13.31
C ALA A 899 20.25 23.10 14.11
N ALA A 900 20.30 21.81 13.78
CA ALA A 900 19.59 20.78 14.51
C ALA A 900 20.04 20.68 15.98
N VAL A 901 21.35 20.75 16.24
CA VAL A 901 21.94 20.77 17.58
C VAL A 901 21.62 22.08 18.32
N GLY A 902 21.58 23.20 17.60
CA GLY A 902 21.16 24.50 18.13
C GLY A 902 19.75 24.45 18.73
N LEU A 903 18.80 23.85 18.01
CA LEU A 903 17.42 23.64 18.48
C LEU A 903 17.31 22.82 19.76
N LEU A 904 18.28 21.96 20.05
CA LEU A 904 18.30 21.11 21.24
C LEU A 904 18.93 21.78 22.47
N ARG A 905 19.78 22.79 22.26
CA ARG A 905 20.54 23.47 23.33
C ARG A 905 19.89 24.75 23.81
N GLU A 906 19.27 25.49 22.90
CA GLU A 906 18.50 26.66 23.28
C GLU A 906 17.27 26.19 24.06
N PRO A 907 17.01 26.73 25.26
CA PRO A 907 15.71 26.53 25.89
C PRO A 907 14.72 27.17 24.93
N VAL A 908 14.04 26.34 24.12
CA VAL A 908 12.96 26.82 23.25
C VAL A 908 12.08 27.65 24.16
N PRO A 909 12.04 28.99 23.99
CA PRO A 909 11.18 29.81 24.81
C PRO A 909 9.81 29.20 24.60
N ARG A 910 9.25 28.59 25.66
CA ARG A 910 7.87 28.12 25.68
C ARG A 910 7.02 29.38 25.61
N THR A 911 6.96 30.02 24.44
CA THR A 911 5.73 30.56 23.93
C THR A 911 4.81 29.37 23.92
N VAL A 912 4.17 29.13 25.06
CA VAL A 912 2.82 28.59 25.06
C VAL A 912 2.14 29.50 24.07
N ALA A 913 2.02 29.03 22.81
CA ALA A 913 1.10 29.62 21.88
C ALA A 913 -0.18 29.58 22.70
N ALA A 914 -0.62 30.75 23.19
CA ALA A 914 -1.87 30.85 23.90
C ALA A 914 -2.82 30.12 22.99
N VAL A 915 -3.34 28.97 23.46
CA VAL A 915 -4.32 28.18 22.73
C VAL A 915 -5.31 29.24 22.34
N THR A 916 -5.24 29.63 21.08
CA THR A 916 -6.09 30.69 20.60
C THR A 916 -7.42 30.00 20.78
N PRO A 917 -8.30 30.47 21.69
CA PRO A 917 -9.58 29.83 21.88
C PRO A 917 -10.08 29.59 20.48
N VAL A 918 -10.43 28.34 20.15
CA VAL A 918 -10.93 27.98 18.82
C VAL A 918 -12.01 29.01 18.53
N THR A 919 -11.62 30.08 17.86
CA THR A 919 -12.52 31.10 17.40
C THR A 919 -13.23 30.31 16.34
N GLU A 920 -14.48 29.96 16.65
CA GLU A 920 -15.48 29.55 15.68
C GLU A 920 -15.05 30.12 14.33
N GLY A 921 -14.67 29.22 13.41
CA GLY A 921 -14.07 29.64 12.15
C GLY A 921 -14.92 30.76 11.54
N PRO A 922 -14.32 31.69 10.77
CA PRO A 922 -15.01 32.87 10.22
C PRO A 922 -16.22 32.56 9.30
N LEU A 923 -16.60 31.29 9.20
CA LEU A 923 -17.78 30.80 8.51
C LEU A 923 -18.91 30.61 9.54
N GLY A 924 -19.68 31.69 9.76
CA GLY A 924 -21.08 31.51 10.15
C GLY A 924 -21.84 30.70 9.09
N GLU A 925 -23.13 30.41 9.34
CA GLU A 925 -24.02 29.70 8.40
C GLU A 925 -23.82 30.18 6.96
N SER A 926 -23.12 29.38 6.15
CA SER A 926 -22.78 29.75 4.78
C SER A 926 -24.03 29.59 3.93
N VAL A 927 -24.62 30.71 3.50
CA VAL A 927 -25.77 30.70 2.59
C VAL A 927 -25.26 30.63 1.14
N VAL A 928 -25.77 29.67 0.36
CA VAL A 928 -25.49 29.59 -1.07
C VAL A 928 -26.06 30.84 -1.77
N ALA A 929 -25.21 31.67 -2.36
CA ALA A 929 -25.63 32.90 -3.02
C ALA A 929 -26.31 32.66 -4.38
N TRP A 930 -25.82 31.67 -5.14
CA TRP A 930 -26.37 31.20 -6.43
C TRP A 930 -25.70 29.87 -6.82
N ALA A 931 -26.26 29.18 -7.81
CA ALA A 931 -25.66 27.99 -8.43
C ALA A 931 -25.55 28.18 -9.95
N PHE A 932 -24.53 27.59 -10.56
CA PHE A 932 -24.30 27.60 -12.01
C PHE A 932 -24.18 26.16 -12.51
N GLU A 933 -24.89 25.85 -13.59
CA GLU A 933 -24.88 24.55 -14.27
C GLU A 933 -24.33 24.74 -15.69
N ALA A 934 -23.38 23.91 -16.09
CA ALA A 934 -22.87 23.87 -17.47
C ALA A 934 -23.89 23.18 -18.39
N ASP A 935 -23.60 23.05 -19.68
CA ASP A 935 -24.46 22.28 -20.59
C ASP A 935 -24.62 20.81 -20.09
N PRO A 936 -25.77 20.14 -20.33
CA PRO A 936 -25.99 18.76 -19.91
C PRO A 936 -24.86 17.84 -20.40
N ASP A 937 -24.46 16.91 -19.53
CA ASP A 937 -23.34 15.98 -19.75
C ASP A 937 -21.95 16.63 -19.83
N ALA A 938 -21.83 17.94 -19.55
CA ALA A 938 -20.55 18.62 -19.46
C ALA A 938 -20.01 18.63 -18.01
N ARG A 939 -18.76 18.22 -17.82
CA ARG A 939 -18.05 18.32 -16.54
C ARG A 939 -17.23 19.60 -16.50
N ILE A 940 -17.41 20.40 -15.45
CA ILE A 940 -16.55 21.56 -15.20
C ILE A 940 -15.11 21.08 -14.96
N LEU A 941 -14.18 21.51 -15.82
CA LEU A 941 -12.75 21.24 -15.72
C LEU A 941 -12.02 22.26 -14.85
N GLN A 942 -12.35 23.55 -15.01
CA GLN A 942 -11.67 24.61 -14.29
C GLN A 942 -12.60 25.80 -14.05
N MET A 943 -12.41 26.47 -12.92
CA MET A 943 -13.03 27.76 -12.59
C MET A 943 -11.93 28.74 -12.17
N THR A 944 -11.96 29.96 -12.68
CA THR A 944 -10.98 30.99 -12.30
C THR A 944 -11.64 32.36 -12.16
N SER A 945 -11.26 33.11 -11.10
CA SER A 945 -11.74 34.47 -10.86
C SER A 945 -10.96 35.45 -11.74
N THR A 946 -11.62 36.52 -12.17
CA THR A 946 -11.00 37.54 -13.03
C THR A 946 -10.19 38.60 -12.26
N GLY A 947 -9.82 38.31 -11.00
CA GLY A 947 -9.08 39.19 -10.06
C GLY A 947 -9.72 39.33 -8.67
N ASP A 948 -9.06 40.04 -7.76
CA ASP A 948 -9.46 40.22 -6.34
C ASP A 948 -10.72 41.10 -6.15
N GLU A 949 -10.90 42.11 -7.00
CA GLU A 949 -12.13 42.94 -7.03
C GLU A 949 -13.15 42.48 -8.08
N ALA A 950 -12.88 41.37 -8.76
CA ALA A 950 -13.52 41.10 -10.03
C ALA A 950 -14.95 40.57 -9.90
N ALA A 951 -15.82 41.10 -10.76
CA ALA A 951 -17.25 40.80 -10.79
C ALA A 951 -17.58 39.48 -11.50
N ASP A 952 -16.62 38.83 -12.17
CA ASP A 952 -16.87 37.68 -13.04
C ASP A 952 -15.97 36.49 -12.75
N LEU A 953 -16.50 35.31 -13.08
CA LEU A 953 -15.93 33.99 -12.98
C LEU A 953 -15.88 33.36 -14.38
N LEU A 954 -14.74 32.83 -14.78
CA LEU A 954 -14.63 32.01 -15.99
C LEU A 954 -14.74 30.53 -15.61
N VAL A 955 -15.61 29.80 -16.30
CA VAL A 955 -15.85 28.36 -16.10
C VAL A 955 -15.59 27.64 -17.41
N LEU A 956 -14.73 26.62 -17.41
CA LEU A 956 -14.43 25.78 -18.56
C LEU A 956 -14.94 24.37 -18.33
N ASP A 957 -15.62 23.80 -19.32
CA ASP A 957 -16.08 22.42 -19.28
C ASP A 957 -15.24 21.48 -20.17
N ASP A 958 -15.50 20.18 -20.04
CA ASP A 958 -14.86 19.09 -20.78
C ASP A 958 -15.36 18.95 -22.23
N GLN A 959 -16.32 19.78 -22.64
CA GLN A 959 -16.76 19.93 -24.03
C GLN A 959 -16.07 21.10 -24.74
N GLY A 960 -15.20 21.83 -24.04
CA GLY A 960 -14.46 22.98 -24.55
C GLY A 960 -15.23 24.28 -24.53
N THR A 961 -16.33 24.36 -23.78
CA THR A 961 -17.13 25.58 -23.65
C THR A 961 -16.62 26.41 -22.48
N LEU A 962 -16.32 27.69 -22.74
CA LEU A 962 -16.00 28.68 -21.72
C LEU A 962 -17.25 29.52 -21.44
N TYR A 963 -17.57 29.67 -20.17
CA TYR A 963 -18.66 30.49 -19.68
C TYR A 963 -18.07 31.64 -18.86
N ARG A 964 -18.53 32.86 -19.09
CA ARG A 964 -18.30 33.98 -18.17
C ARG A 964 -19.55 34.19 -17.33
N VAL A 965 -19.43 34.03 -16.02
CA VAL A 965 -20.52 34.09 -15.05
C VAL A 965 -20.26 35.25 -14.11
N ASP A 966 -21.23 36.13 -13.91
CA ASP A 966 -21.15 37.19 -12.91
C ASP A 966 -21.09 36.56 -11.51
N ARG A 967 -19.96 36.72 -10.81
CA ARG A 967 -19.65 36.11 -9.52
C ARG A 967 -20.62 36.56 -8.42
N LYS A 968 -21.23 37.74 -8.51
CA LYS A 968 -22.17 38.23 -7.50
C LYS A 968 -23.58 37.69 -7.71
N THR A 969 -24.00 37.53 -8.96
CA THR A 969 -25.40 37.24 -9.32
C THR A 969 -25.63 35.86 -9.92
N GLY A 970 -24.57 35.13 -10.27
CA GLY A 970 -24.64 33.86 -11.01
C GLY A 970 -25.08 34.00 -12.46
N LYS A 971 -25.25 35.22 -12.98
CA LYS A 971 -25.76 35.45 -14.34
C LYS A 971 -24.69 35.15 -15.38
N LEU A 972 -25.01 34.29 -16.34
CA LEU A 972 -24.20 34.08 -17.53
C LEU A 972 -24.11 35.38 -18.36
N ARG A 973 -22.90 35.88 -18.57
CA ARG A 973 -22.57 37.07 -19.38
C ARG A 973 -22.43 36.70 -20.85
N TRP A 974 -21.60 35.70 -21.13
CA TRP A 974 -21.42 35.11 -22.46
C TRP A 974 -20.93 33.67 -22.33
N ARG A 975 -21.05 32.90 -23.40
CA ARG A 975 -20.45 31.58 -23.56
C ARG A 975 -19.85 31.42 -24.95
N GLU A 976 -18.71 30.76 -25.06
CA GLU A 976 -18.03 30.49 -26.33
C GLU A 976 -17.50 29.05 -26.32
N ARG A 977 -17.70 28.32 -27.44
CA ARG A 977 -17.23 26.94 -27.59
C ARG A 977 -15.94 26.90 -28.40
N PHE A 978 -14.90 26.30 -27.83
CA PHE A 978 -13.58 26.18 -28.42
C PHE A 978 -13.35 24.76 -28.97
N GLY A 979 -12.51 24.62 -30.01
CA GLY A 979 -12.03 23.31 -30.48
C GLY A 979 -12.81 22.64 -31.62
N LEU A 980 -13.76 23.31 -32.28
CA LEU A 980 -14.35 22.84 -33.54
C LEU A 980 -14.05 23.82 -34.67
N PRO A 981 -13.30 23.45 -35.74
CA PRO A 981 -13.07 24.35 -36.85
C PRO A 981 -14.41 24.70 -37.51
N SER A 982 -14.72 25.99 -37.62
CA SER A 982 -15.93 26.53 -38.28
C SER A 982 -16.09 26.10 -39.75
N SER A 983 -15.09 25.43 -40.33
CA SER A 983 -15.12 24.88 -41.68
C SER A 983 -15.77 23.49 -41.78
N MET A 984 -16.16 22.83 -40.67
CA MET A 984 -16.95 21.59 -40.73
C MET A 984 -18.46 21.83 -40.73
N THR A 985 -18.92 23.08 -40.63
CA THR A 985 -20.34 23.47 -40.70
C THR A 985 -20.72 24.11 -42.04
N THR A 986 -20.10 23.70 -43.15
CA THR A 986 -20.53 24.15 -44.49
C THR A 986 -21.39 23.10 -45.20
N GLY A 987 -22.70 23.42 -45.31
CA GLY A 987 -23.52 23.05 -46.46
C GLY A 987 -24.56 21.95 -46.25
N SER A 988 -25.64 22.22 -45.50
CA SER A 988 -26.93 21.53 -45.72
C SER A 988 -28.00 22.54 -46.14
N ASP A 989 -28.41 22.38 -47.39
CA ASP A 989 -29.59 22.97 -48.00
C ASP A 989 -30.85 22.60 -47.18
N PRO A 990 -31.70 23.55 -46.72
CA PRO A 990 -32.81 23.27 -45.82
C PRO A 990 -34.00 22.48 -46.43
N ASN A 991 -33.81 21.80 -47.57
CA ASN A 991 -34.88 21.14 -48.33
C ASN A 991 -34.73 19.62 -48.54
N GLN A 992 -33.94 18.91 -47.74
CA GLN A 992 -34.00 17.44 -47.70
C GLN A 992 -34.48 16.91 -46.36
N ALA A 993 -35.77 16.59 -46.30
CA ALA A 993 -36.37 15.77 -45.27
C ALA A 993 -36.16 14.29 -45.60
N GLY A 994 -35.57 13.53 -44.66
CA GLY A 994 -35.60 12.07 -44.71
C GLY A 994 -34.48 11.37 -43.92
N VAL A 995 -34.86 10.80 -42.77
CA VAL A 995 -34.19 9.71 -42.01
C VAL A 995 -33.01 10.10 -41.10
N SER A 996 -33.35 10.29 -39.81
CA SER A 996 -32.48 10.13 -38.62
C SER A 996 -32.31 8.61 -38.31
N ALA A 997 -31.39 8.09 -37.49
CA ALA A 997 -30.49 8.61 -36.47
C ALA A 997 -29.42 7.53 -36.22
N GLY A 998 -28.19 7.92 -35.88
CA GLY A 998 -27.15 6.96 -35.47
C GLY A 998 -25.73 7.50 -35.61
N GLY A 999 -25.42 8.59 -34.90
CA GLY A 999 -24.06 9.12 -34.81
C GLY A 999 -23.62 9.15 -33.35
N ILE A 1000 -22.98 8.08 -32.88
CA ILE A 1000 -22.32 8.04 -31.57
C ILE A 1000 -21.06 8.90 -31.66
N THR A 1001 -20.96 9.91 -30.80
CA THR A 1001 -19.77 10.76 -30.67
C THR A 1001 -18.68 9.97 -29.93
N ILE A 1002 -17.71 9.45 -30.67
CA ILE A 1002 -16.65 8.53 -30.19
C ILE A 1002 -15.74 9.15 -29.10
N SER A 1003 -15.78 10.48 -28.91
CA SER A 1003 -14.89 11.18 -27.97
C SER A 1003 -15.15 10.87 -26.49
N ASN A 1004 -16.38 10.52 -26.10
CA ASN A 1004 -16.72 10.25 -24.68
C ASN A 1004 -16.39 8.82 -24.23
N ALA A 1005 -16.38 7.85 -25.15
CA ALA A 1005 -16.08 6.45 -24.82
C ALA A 1005 -14.59 6.23 -24.48
N TYR A 1006 -13.69 7.03 -25.04
CA TYR A 1006 -12.26 6.93 -24.79
C TYR A 1006 -11.84 7.49 -23.42
N TYR A 1007 -12.61 8.43 -22.87
CA TYR A 1007 -12.32 9.08 -21.58
C TYR A 1007 -12.71 8.22 -20.37
N GLN A 1008 -13.77 7.42 -20.47
CA GLN A 1008 -14.20 6.55 -19.37
C GLN A 1008 -13.22 5.38 -19.10
N ILE A 1009 -12.45 4.97 -20.10
CA ILE A 1009 -11.49 3.86 -19.98
C ILE A 1009 -10.23 4.29 -19.19
N GLN A 1010 -9.85 5.57 -19.19
CA GLN A 1010 -8.65 6.04 -18.49
C GLN A 1010 -8.81 6.22 -16.96
N GLN A 1011 -10.03 6.29 -16.43
CA GLN A 1011 -10.25 6.44 -14.97
C GLN A 1011 -10.40 5.09 -14.23
N GLN A 1012 -10.63 4.00 -14.95
CA GLN A 1012 -10.61 2.65 -14.40
C GLN A 1012 -9.16 2.15 -14.51
N GLY A 1013 -8.38 2.22 -13.43
CA GLY A 1013 -6.96 1.83 -13.38
C GLY A 1013 -6.69 0.34 -13.62
N GLY A 1014 -7.08 -0.20 -14.78
CA GLY A 1014 -6.81 -1.56 -15.22
C GLY A 1014 -5.86 -1.57 -16.41
N THR A 1015 -4.70 -2.21 -16.26
CA THR A 1015 -3.80 -2.53 -17.36
C THR A 1015 -4.40 -3.65 -18.21
N LEU A 1016 -5.08 -3.31 -19.31
CA LEU A 1016 -5.37 -4.24 -20.40
C LEU A 1016 -4.21 -4.22 -21.41
N SER A 1017 -3.69 -5.39 -21.79
CA SER A 1017 -2.60 -5.47 -22.76
C SER A 1017 -3.10 -5.18 -24.18
N VAL A 1018 -2.25 -4.53 -24.98
CA VAL A 1018 -2.49 -4.13 -26.38
C VAL A 1018 -2.90 -5.31 -27.30
N GLN A 1019 -2.63 -6.56 -26.89
CA GLN A 1019 -3.03 -7.76 -27.62
C GLN A 1019 -4.55 -8.06 -27.59
N GLN A 1020 -5.29 -7.59 -26.59
CA GLN A 1020 -6.73 -7.90 -26.46
C GLN A 1020 -7.64 -6.96 -27.28
N LEU A 1021 -7.16 -5.79 -27.69
CA LEU A 1021 -7.94 -4.82 -28.49
C LEU A 1021 -7.93 -5.12 -30.01
N MET A 1022 -7.04 -6.00 -30.49
CA MET A 1022 -6.88 -6.29 -31.92
C MET A 1022 -7.57 -7.60 -32.39
N ALA A 1023 -8.30 -8.30 -31.51
CA ALA A 1023 -8.78 -9.65 -31.79
C ALA A 1023 -10.13 -9.79 -32.56
N PRO A 1024 -11.09 -8.85 -32.62
CA PRO A 1024 -12.37 -9.13 -33.29
C PRO A 1024 -12.52 -8.60 -34.72
N TYR A 1025 -11.44 -8.22 -35.43
CA TYR A 1025 -11.53 -7.75 -36.83
C TYR A 1025 -10.85 -8.62 -37.89
N GLN A 1026 -10.62 -9.90 -37.62
CA GLN A 1026 -10.19 -10.87 -38.63
C GLN A 1026 -11.03 -12.15 -38.62
N SER A 1027 -12.29 -12.09 -39.10
CA SER A 1027 -12.97 -13.25 -39.69
C SER A 1027 -14.36 -12.91 -40.23
N ALA A 1028 -14.40 -12.35 -41.44
CA ALA A 1028 -15.56 -12.46 -42.32
C ALA A 1028 -15.13 -12.33 -43.79
N THR A 1029 -14.43 -13.34 -44.31
CA THR A 1029 -14.12 -13.46 -45.74
C THR A 1029 -15.12 -14.41 -46.39
N LEU A 1030 -16.25 -13.88 -46.85
CA LEU A 1030 -17.01 -14.47 -47.96
C LEU A 1030 -16.62 -13.72 -49.23
N GLY A 1031 -16.14 -14.48 -50.21
CA GLY A 1031 -15.32 -13.97 -51.31
C GLY A 1031 -16.05 -13.05 -52.29
N PHE A 1032 -15.37 -11.97 -52.67
CA PHE A 1032 -15.41 -11.39 -54.01
C PHE A 1032 -14.03 -10.82 -54.37
N SER A 1033 -13.69 -10.99 -55.65
CA SER A 1033 -12.38 -10.72 -56.26
C SER A 1033 -12.34 -9.34 -56.92
N MET A 1034 -11.14 -8.73 -56.89
CA MET A 1034 -10.60 -7.64 -57.72
C MET A 1034 -11.03 -6.18 -57.46
N GLY A 1035 -10.02 -5.31 -57.26
CA GLY A 1035 -10.11 -3.87 -57.50
C GLY A 1035 -9.17 -3.03 -56.62
N GLY A 1036 -7.94 -2.80 -57.09
CA GLY A 1036 -6.98 -1.91 -56.42
C GLY A 1036 -7.44 -0.45 -56.39
N GLY A 1037 -7.35 0.17 -55.21
CA GLY A 1037 -7.53 1.60 -54.98
C GLY A 1037 -7.23 1.91 -53.52
N ALA A 1038 -6.07 2.51 -53.24
CA ALA A 1038 -5.74 3.00 -51.91
C ALA A 1038 -6.70 4.12 -51.54
N ALA A 1039 -7.54 3.90 -50.52
CA ALA A 1039 -8.33 4.96 -49.90
C ALA A 1039 -7.38 5.88 -49.10
N PRO A 1040 -7.53 7.22 -49.17
CA PRO A 1040 -6.76 8.11 -48.32
C PRO A 1040 -7.22 7.91 -46.88
N GLY A 1041 -6.32 7.45 -46.00
CA GLY A 1041 -6.57 7.39 -44.57
C GLY A 1041 -6.92 8.79 -44.06
N VAL A 1042 -8.17 8.99 -43.64
CA VAL A 1042 -8.58 10.19 -42.93
C VAL A 1042 -7.95 10.13 -41.55
N ASN A 1043 -6.81 10.80 -41.38
CA ASN A 1043 -6.21 11.04 -40.07
C ASN A 1043 -7.15 11.96 -39.29
N LEU A 1044 -8.05 11.39 -38.50
CA LEU A 1044 -8.82 12.11 -37.50
C LEU A 1044 -7.85 12.60 -36.43
N ARG A 1045 -7.35 13.82 -36.57
CA ARG A 1045 -6.62 14.50 -35.48
C ARG A 1045 -7.62 14.74 -34.35
N THR A 1046 -7.45 14.01 -33.25
CA THR A 1046 -8.19 14.25 -32.01
C THR A 1046 -7.82 15.65 -31.52
N ILE A 1047 -8.74 16.60 -31.64
CA ILE A 1047 -8.51 17.97 -31.18
C ILE A 1047 -8.50 17.94 -29.65
N LYS A 1048 -7.34 18.19 -29.02
CA LYS A 1048 -7.28 18.35 -27.57
C LYS A 1048 -7.99 19.63 -27.14
N LEU A 1049 -8.86 19.51 -26.15
CA LEU A 1049 -9.50 20.64 -25.50
C LEU A 1049 -8.53 21.28 -24.48
N PRO A 1050 -8.54 22.62 -24.33
CA PRO A 1050 -7.78 23.29 -23.27
C PRO A 1050 -8.24 22.78 -21.90
N ARG A 1051 -7.30 22.52 -20.99
CA ARG A 1051 -7.59 22.18 -19.58
C ARG A 1051 -7.17 23.26 -18.58
N GLN A 1052 -6.47 24.29 -19.06
CA GLN A 1052 -5.96 25.37 -18.24
C GLN A 1052 -6.32 26.73 -18.86
N ILE A 1053 -6.80 27.64 -18.03
CA ILE A 1053 -7.06 29.05 -18.32
C ILE A 1053 -6.33 29.87 -17.27
N ILE A 1054 -5.69 30.93 -17.73
CA ILE A 1054 -5.11 31.94 -16.86
C ILE A 1054 -5.68 33.29 -17.24
N VAL A 1055 -5.92 34.11 -16.22
CA VAL A 1055 -6.43 35.46 -16.36
C VAL A 1055 -5.38 36.43 -15.83
N ASP A 1056 -5.17 37.54 -16.54
CA ASP A 1056 -4.37 38.65 -16.02
C ASP A 1056 -5.21 39.80 -15.47
N ALA A 1057 -4.51 40.75 -14.84
CA ALA A 1057 -5.13 41.93 -14.23
C ALA A 1057 -5.71 42.92 -15.26
N GLU A 1058 -5.30 42.84 -16.54
CA GLU A 1058 -5.80 43.72 -17.60
C GLU A 1058 -7.07 43.20 -18.28
N GLY A 1059 -7.68 42.14 -17.74
CA GLY A 1059 -8.94 41.61 -18.26
C GLY A 1059 -8.75 40.75 -19.51
N ARG A 1060 -7.61 40.07 -19.63
CA ARG A 1060 -7.35 39.09 -20.70
C ARG A 1060 -7.31 37.69 -20.10
N PHE A 1061 -7.73 36.71 -20.89
CA PHE A 1061 -7.53 35.30 -20.55
C PHE A 1061 -6.75 34.58 -21.64
N PHE A 1062 -5.97 33.58 -21.23
CA PHE A 1062 -5.07 32.84 -22.09
C PHE A 1062 -5.53 31.39 -22.20
N LEU A 1063 -5.62 30.89 -23.43
CA LEU A 1063 -6.01 29.53 -23.76
C LEU A 1063 -4.86 28.80 -24.47
N PRO A 1064 -4.32 27.72 -23.89
CA PRO A 1064 -3.39 26.85 -24.57
C PRO A 1064 -4.18 25.89 -25.47
N SER A 1065 -3.80 25.81 -26.74
CA SER A 1065 -4.15 24.71 -27.64
C SER A 1065 -2.91 23.86 -27.91
N GLU A 1066 -3.01 22.81 -28.73
CA GLU A 1066 -1.88 21.90 -28.99
C GLU A 1066 -0.57 22.62 -29.36
N ARG A 1067 -0.64 23.73 -30.11
CA ARG A 1067 0.53 24.50 -30.56
C ARG A 1067 0.36 26.01 -30.56
N LEU A 1068 -0.84 26.51 -30.26
CA LEU A 1068 -1.13 27.94 -30.24
C LEU A 1068 -1.45 28.36 -28.81
N LEU A 1069 -0.95 29.52 -28.42
CA LEU A 1069 -1.42 30.24 -27.25
C LEU A 1069 -2.29 31.39 -27.74
N GLU A 1070 -3.56 31.41 -27.35
CA GLU A 1070 -4.47 32.51 -27.65
C GLU A 1070 -4.63 33.41 -26.43
N ALA A 1071 -4.66 34.73 -26.65
CA ALA A 1071 -5.10 35.71 -25.67
C ALA A 1071 -6.40 36.33 -26.13
N ARG A 1072 -7.36 36.40 -25.22
CA ARG A 1072 -8.72 36.86 -25.50
C ARG A 1072 -9.18 37.86 -24.47
N SER A 1073 -10.09 38.73 -24.87
CA SER A 1073 -10.73 39.69 -23.98
C SER A 1073 -11.75 38.98 -23.09
N ILE A 1074 -11.68 39.18 -21.77
CA ILE A 1074 -12.71 38.71 -20.84
C ILE A 1074 -14.04 39.42 -21.10
N GLU A 1075 -14.01 40.65 -21.62
CA GLU A 1075 -15.21 41.46 -21.80
C GLU A 1075 -16.21 40.81 -22.76
N ASP A 1076 -15.73 40.23 -23.85
CA ASP A 1076 -16.57 39.74 -24.94
C ASP A 1076 -16.10 38.42 -25.58
N GLY A 1077 -15.01 37.81 -25.08
CA GLY A 1077 -14.43 36.59 -25.65
C GLY A 1077 -13.59 36.82 -26.91
N SER A 1078 -13.46 38.07 -27.39
CA SER A 1078 -12.79 38.37 -28.66
C SER A 1078 -11.31 38.02 -28.63
N LEU A 1079 -10.80 37.47 -29.74
CA LEU A 1079 -9.39 37.16 -29.91
C LEU A 1079 -8.56 38.45 -30.02
N LEU A 1080 -7.65 38.66 -29.07
CA LEU A 1080 -6.74 39.81 -29.04
C LEU A 1080 -5.48 39.53 -29.85
N TRP A 1081 -4.84 38.39 -29.57
CA TRP A 1081 -3.69 37.88 -30.31
C TRP A 1081 -3.61 36.36 -30.17
N HIS A 1082 -2.90 35.72 -31.10
CA HIS A 1082 -2.48 34.33 -30.96
C HIS A 1082 -0.99 34.23 -31.26
N ALA A 1083 -0.30 33.33 -30.58
CA ALA A 1083 1.11 33.04 -30.77
C ALA A 1083 1.26 31.57 -31.13
N ASP A 1084 1.84 31.31 -32.30
CA ASP A 1084 2.32 29.97 -32.65
C ASP A 1084 3.60 29.70 -31.90
N LEU A 1085 3.61 28.64 -31.10
CA LEU A 1085 4.76 28.28 -30.29
C LEU A 1085 5.83 27.54 -31.14
N ASP A 1086 5.47 27.15 -32.37
CA ASP A 1086 6.29 26.61 -33.46
C ASP A 1086 7.43 25.69 -32.98
N PHE A 1087 7.01 24.52 -32.50
CA PHE A 1087 7.88 23.44 -32.07
C PHE A 1087 7.69 22.23 -32.99
N ALA A 1088 8.58 22.14 -33.98
CA ALA A 1088 8.93 20.99 -34.81
C ALA A 1088 8.45 20.98 -36.28
N ASN A 1089 9.42 21.24 -37.16
CA ASN A 1089 9.54 20.64 -38.49
C ASN A 1089 10.08 19.19 -38.46
N GLY A 1090 10.15 18.51 -37.30
CA GLY A 1090 11.01 17.32 -37.16
C GLY A 1090 10.48 16.08 -36.42
N LEU A 1091 9.47 16.17 -35.55
CA LEU A 1091 8.99 15.02 -34.79
C LEU A 1091 7.48 14.92 -34.93
N GLY A 1092 7.04 14.15 -35.93
CA GLY A 1092 5.65 13.73 -36.02
C GLY A 1092 5.32 12.90 -34.77
N SER A 1093 4.15 13.14 -34.18
CA SER A 1093 3.62 12.41 -33.00
C SER A 1093 3.27 10.94 -33.30
N GLU A 1094 3.96 10.30 -34.25
CA GLU A 1094 3.66 8.96 -34.75
C GLU A 1094 4.13 7.84 -33.79
N GLY A 1095 4.77 8.17 -32.66
CA GLY A 1095 5.38 7.20 -31.75
C GLY A 1095 4.73 7.01 -30.36
N THR A 1096 3.69 7.76 -29.97
CA THR A 1096 3.03 7.53 -28.67
C THR A 1096 2.01 6.39 -28.78
N GLU A 1097 2.17 5.35 -27.95
CA GLU A 1097 1.22 4.23 -27.89
C GLU A 1097 -0.22 4.73 -27.60
N PRO A 1098 -1.25 4.18 -28.26
CA PRO A 1098 -2.64 4.49 -27.96
C PRO A 1098 -2.96 4.14 -26.49
N GLY A 1099 -3.40 5.13 -25.71
CA GLY A 1099 -3.84 4.94 -24.32
C GLY A 1099 -2.97 5.63 -23.25
N VAL A 1100 -1.75 6.05 -23.57
CA VAL A 1100 -0.90 6.81 -22.63
C VAL A 1100 -1.36 8.26 -22.56
N ALA A 1101 -1.53 8.79 -21.34
CA ALA A 1101 -1.90 10.18 -21.11
C ALA A 1101 -0.80 11.11 -21.65
N ARG A 1102 -1.06 11.80 -22.77
CA ARG A 1102 -0.09 12.75 -23.32
C ARG A 1102 0.12 13.92 -22.36
N PRO A 1103 1.36 14.46 -22.27
CA PRO A 1103 1.62 15.62 -21.43
C PRO A 1103 0.83 16.84 -21.93
N GLU A 1104 0.51 17.73 -21.01
CA GLU A 1104 -0.28 18.93 -21.27
C GLU A 1104 0.62 20.16 -21.25
N MET A 1105 0.37 21.09 -22.17
CA MET A 1105 1.00 22.40 -22.13
C MET A 1105 0.58 23.10 -20.84
N ARG A 1106 1.56 23.55 -20.05
CA ARG A 1106 1.32 24.35 -18.85
C ARG A 1106 1.54 25.81 -19.19
N ILE A 1107 0.56 26.65 -18.91
CA ILE A 1107 0.73 28.09 -18.97
C ILE A 1107 0.86 28.65 -17.56
N LEU A 1108 1.58 29.76 -17.40
CA LEU A 1108 1.77 30.50 -16.15
C LEU A 1108 1.76 31.99 -16.48
N LEU A 1109 1.23 32.83 -15.59
CA LEU A 1109 1.36 34.28 -15.70
C LEU A 1109 2.46 34.76 -14.74
N ALA A 1110 3.49 35.38 -15.30
CA ALA A 1110 4.62 35.96 -14.58
C ALA A 1110 4.66 37.46 -14.88
N GLU A 1111 4.04 38.24 -14.01
CA GLU A 1111 3.86 39.69 -14.18
C GLU A 1111 3.20 40.03 -15.54
N ARG A 1112 3.94 40.63 -16.47
CA ARG A 1112 3.48 41.02 -17.81
C ARG A 1112 3.74 39.96 -18.88
N ARG A 1113 4.08 38.73 -18.48
CA ARG A 1113 4.49 37.65 -19.38
C ARG A 1113 3.62 36.42 -19.18
N VAL A 1114 3.23 35.79 -20.27
CA VAL A 1114 2.66 34.45 -20.25
C VAL A 1114 3.77 33.47 -20.60
N ILE A 1115 4.07 32.58 -19.67
CA ILE A 1115 5.06 31.53 -19.86
C ILE A 1115 4.33 30.24 -20.21
N ALA A 1116 4.69 29.63 -21.34
CA ALA A 1116 4.19 28.34 -21.78
C ALA A 1116 5.32 27.29 -21.71
N PHE A 1117 5.10 26.23 -20.94
CA PHE A 1117 5.94 25.04 -20.91
C PHE A 1117 5.26 23.91 -21.70
N LEU A 1118 5.99 23.36 -22.67
CA LEU A 1118 5.59 22.22 -23.48
C LEU A 1118 6.43 21.02 -23.07
N PRO A 1119 5.92 20.12 -22.22
CA PRO A 1119 6.72 19.00 -21.72
C PRO A 1119 7.09 17.99 -22.82
N GLU A 1120 6.25 17.85 -23.85
CA GLU A 1120 6.48 16.94 -24.98
C GLU A 1120 7.77 17.29 -25.76
N THR A 1121 8.04 18.57 -25.89
CA THR A 1121 9.23 19.08 -26.59
C THR A 1121 10.27 19.61 -25.62
N SER A 1122 10.10 19.46 -24.30
CA SER A 1122 10.97 20.06 -23.28
C SER A 1122 11.28 21.53 -23.57
N SER A 1123 10.26 22.33 -23.87
CA SER A 1123 10.45 23.72 -24.30
C SER A 1123 9.68 24.70 -23.44
N VAL A 1124 10.29 25.85 -23.17
CA VAL A 1124 9.69 26.96 -22.42
C VAL A 1124 9.71 28.22 -23.26
N VAL A 1125 8.59 28.93 -23.30
CA VAL A 1125 8.43 30.19 -24.04
C VAL A 1125 7.87 31.25 -23.11
N ALA A 1126 8.45 32.45 -23.12
CA ALA A 1126 7.80 33.62 -22.52
C ALA A 1126 7.32 34.57 -23.62
N ILE A 1127 6.06 34.97 -23.52
CA ILE A 1127 5.37 35.86 -24.46
C ILE A 1127 4.89 37.08 -23.68
N ASP A 1128 5.01 38.26 -24.26
CA ASP A 1128 4.45 39.49 -23.69
C ASP A 1128 2.92 39.38 -23.70
N ALA A 1129 2.31 39.43 -22.51
CA ALA A 1129 0.89 39.20 -22.30
C ALA A 1129 -0.01 40.18 -23.09
N ALA A 1130 0.50 41.39 -23.36
CA ALA A 1130 -0.26 42.44 -24.03
C ALA A 1130 -0.20 42.36 -25.56
N THR A 1131 0.97 42.01 -26.10
CA THR A 1131 1.23 42.11 -27.54
C THR A 1131 1.31 40.78 -28.25
N GLY A 1132 1.40 39.66 -27.51
CA GLY A 1132 1.63 38.34 -28.08
C GLY A 1132 3.04 38.16 -28.66
N LYS A 1133 3.95 39.12 -28.44
CA LYS A 1133 5.33 39.06 -28.94
C LYS A 1133 6.15 38.10 -28.08
N LEU A 1134 6.88 37.22 -28.76
CA LEU A 1134 7.89 36.37 -28.14
C LEU A 1134 8.96 37.23 -27.44
N ILE A 1135 9.16 37.00 -26.14
CA ILE A 1135 10.23 37.63 -25.35
C ILE A 1135 11.47 36.75 -25.43
N TRP A 1136 11.34 35.48 -25.02
CA TRP A 1136 12.41 34.49 -25.10
C TRP A 1136 11.82 33.08 -25.27
N LYS A 1137 12.65 32.18 -25.80
CA LYS A 1137 12.35 30.75 -26.00
C LYS A 1137 13.57 29.93 -25.60
N ARG A 1138 13.33 28.86 -24.85
CA ARG A 1138 14.36 27.95 -24.35
C ARG A 1138 13.98 26.51 -24.65
N GLN A 1139 14.90 25.82 -25.32
CA GLN A 1139 14.89 24.36 -25.40
C GLN A 1139 15.70 23.82 -24.22
N LEU A 1140 15.14 22.88 -23.46
CA LEU A 1140 15.76 22.37 -22.24
C LEU A 1140 16.65 21.15 -22.52
N ASP A 1141 16.20 20.25 -23.40
CA ASP A 1141 16.97 19.08 -23.88
C ASP A 1141 17.54 19.30 -25.30
N ASP A 1142 18.43 18.44 -25.78
CA ASP A 1142 18.93 18.48 -27.16
C ASP A 1142 17.97 17.82 -28.18
N GLY A 1143 16.77 17.45 -27.73
CA GLY A 1143 15.75 16.76 -28.51
C GLY A 1143 16.04 15.29 -28.77
N GLN A 1144 17.13 14.71 -28.26
CA GLN A 1144 17.36 13.27 -28.36
C GLN A 1144 16.64 12.57 -27.21
N VAL A 1145 15.57 11.86 -27.53
CA VAL A 1145 14.98 10.87 -26.60
C VAL A 1145 16.06 9.82 -26.35
N ARG A 1146 16.58 9.74 -25.12
CA ARG A 1146 17.52 8.67 -24.77
C ARG A 1146 16.73 7.35 -24.71
N ASP A 1147 17.25 6.31 -25.36
CA ASP A 1147 16.62 4.99 -25.32
C ASP A 1147 16.51 4.53 -23.86
N GLY A 1148 15.28 4.33 -23.38
CA GLY A 1148 14.97 3.89 -22.01
C GLY A 1148 14.44 4.98 -21.06
N GLU A 1149 14.41 6.25 -21.45
CA GLU A 1149 13.75 7.28 -20.62
C GLU A 1149 12.23 7.09 -20.61
N ALA A 1150 11.63 7.11 -19.41
CA ALA A 1150 10.19 7.10 -19.27
C ALA A 1150 9.56 8.25 -20.07
N GLY A 1151 8.51 7.96 -20.84
CA GLY A 1151 7.78 8.98 -21.56
C GLY A 1151 7.29 10.09 -20.62
N VAL A 1152 7.27 11.33 -21.08
CA VAL A 1152 6.65 12.43 -20.34
C VAL A 1152 5.14 12.31 -20.51
N PHE A 1153 4.38 12.35 -19.42
CA PHE A 1153 2.93 12.35 -19.35
C PHE A 1153 2.43 13.41 -18.36
N SER A 1154 1.12 13.62 -18.27
CA SER A 1154 0.54 14.72 -17.48
C SER A 1154 0.79 14.62 -15.96
N LEU A 1155 1.02 13.42 -15.44
CA LEU A 1155 1.29 13.19 -14.01
C LEU A 1155 2.76 13.40 -13.61
N ASN A 1156 3.71 13.27 -14.55
CA ASN A 1156 5.14 13.44 -14.29
C ASN A 1156 5.72 14.73 -14.92
N SER A 1157 4.87 15.67 -15.31
CA SER A 1157 5.30 16.97 -15.82
C SER A 1157 4.47 18.13 -15.28
N GLY A 1158 5.13 19.27 -15.11
CA GLY A 1158 4.50 20.47 -14.60
C GLY A 1158 5.42 21.67 -14.62
N ALA A 1159 4.84 22.82 -14.28
CA ALA A 1159 5.57 24.07 -14.14
C ALA A 1159 4.96 24.88 -12.99
N SER A 1160 5.79 25.60 -12.25
CA SER A 1160 5.37 26.57 -11.24
C SER A 1160 6.24 27.83 -11.33
N TYR A 1161 5.68 28.96 -10.93
CA TYR A 1161 6.35 30.26 -10.95
C TYR A 1161 6.22 30.94 -9.60
N GLU A 1162 7.35 31.40 -9.05
CA GLU A 1162 7.39 32.17 -7.81
C GLU A 1162 8.62 33.09 -7.78
N ASN A 1163 8.43 34.35 -7.38
CA ASN A 1163 9.51 35.33 -7.16
C ASN A 1163 10.53 35.45 -8.32
N GLY A 1164 10.03 35.56 -9.57
CA GLY A 1164 10.88 35.67 -10.75
C GLY A 1164 11.56 34.37 -11.18
N ARG A 1165 11.30 33.25 -10.50
CA ARG A 1165 11.85 31.93 -10.81
C ARG A 1165 10.77 31.01 -11.35
N LEU A 1166 11.09 30.31 -12.41
CA LEU A 1166 10.23 29.35 -13.07
C LEU A 1166 10.81 27.95 -12.84
N PHE A 1167 10.12 27.12 -12.07
CA PHE A 1167 10.43 25.71 -11.96
C PHE A 1167 9.65 24.92 -13.00
N VAL A 1168 10.33 24.07 -13.76
CA VAL A 1168 9.71 23.14 -14.72
C VAL A 1168 10.22 21.74 -14.42
N TYR A 1169 9.36 20.74 -14.52
CA TYR A 1169 9.71 19.34 -14.38
C TYR A 1169 9.00 18.49 -15.44
N GLY A 1170 9.64 17.41 -15.86
CA GLY A 1170 9.24 16.56 -16.98
C GLY A 1170 10.40 15.62 -17.31
N ARG A 1171 10.93 15.71 -18.54
CA ARG A 1171 12.21 15.06 -18.89
C ARG A 1171 13.37 15.55 -18.04
N GLU A 1172 13.45 16.86 -17.84
CA GLU A 1172 14.42 17.49 -16.95
C GLU A 1172 13.66 18.31 -15.90
N SER A 1173 14.25 18.44 -14.71
CA SER A 1173 13.75 19.36 -13.68
C SER A 1173 14.70 20.55 -13.55
N LEU A 1174 14.22 21.76 -13.85
CA LEU A 1174 15.06 22.96 -13.96
C LEU A 1174 14.41 24.15 -13.25
N ILE A 1175 15.24 25.06 -12.75
CA ILE A 1175 14.82 26.41 -12.35
C ILE A 1175 15.40 27.40 -13.36
N LEU A 1176 14.51 28.18 -13.96
CA LEU A 1176 14.82 29.22 -14.95
C LEU A 1176 14.54 30.60 -14.34
N ASN A 1177 15.28 31.61 -14.77
CA ASN A 1177 14.90 33.00 -14.56
C ASN A 1177 13.74 33.34 -15.51
N ALA A 1178 12.62 33.79 -14.97
CA ALA A 1178 11.43 34.11 -15.75
C ALA A 1178 11.62 35.33 -16.67
N ASP A 1179 12.57 36.22 -16.39
CA ASP A 1179 12.81 37.42 -17.17
C ASP A 1179 13.45 37.14 -18.53
N ASP A 1180 14.43 36.23 -18.57
CA ASP A 1180 15.27 35.98 -19.74
C ASP A 1180 15.41 34.49 -20.13
N GLY A 1181 14.84 33.57 -19.35
CA GLY A 1181 14.90 32.12 -19.60
C GLY A 1181 16.26 31.52 -19.32
N THR A 1182 17.16 32.22 -18.61
CA THR A 1182 18.45 31.67 -18.19
C THR A 1182 18.24 30.56 -17.16
N ILE A 1183 18.95 29.43 -17.32
CA ILE A 1183 18.90 28.32 -16.36
C ILE A 1183 19.64 28.78 -15.10
N ILE A 1184 18.90 28.97 -14.01
CA ILE A 1184 19.46 29.23 -12.68
C ILE A 1184 19.99 27.93 -12.10
N TRP A 1185 19.27 26.82 -12.32
CA TRP A 1185 19.60 25.53 -11.72
C TRP A 1185 19.02 24.34 -12.51
N ARG A 1186 19.66 23.17 -12.41
CA ARG A 1186 19.30 21.92 -13.11
C ARG A 1186 19.45 20.70 -12.20
N PHE A 1187 18.42 19.84 -12.15
CA PHE A 1187 18.53 18.44 -11.72
C PHE A 1187 18.98 17.60 -12.91
N ASP A 1188 20.18 17.01 -12.85
CA ASP A 1188 20.57 15.96 -13.80
C ASP A 1188 20.45 14.61 -13.08
N GLY A 1189 19.51 13.76 -13.51
CA GLY A 1189 19.21 12.49 -12.86
C GLY A 1189 20.38 11.50 -12.81
N GLY A 1190 21.43 11.74 -13.60
CA GLY A 1190 22.67 10.96 -13.57
C GLY A 1190 23.64 11.32 -12.44
N ASP A 1191 23.63 12.57 -11.95
CA ASP A 1191 24.69 13.11 -11.07
C ASP A 1191 24.22 13.50 -9.66
N VAL A 1192 22.93 13.38 -9.33
CA VAL A 1192 22.40 13.76 -8.00
C VAL A 1192 22.50 12.61 -7.00
N ARG A 1193 23.71 12.39 -6.49
CA ARG A 1193 23.95 11.78 -5.16
C ARG A 1193 24.54 12.74 -4.14
N THR A 1194 24.68 14.03 -4.45
CA THR A 1194 25.11 15.05 -3.49
C THR A 1194 24.49 16.41 -3.80
N PHE A 1195 23.89 17.04 -2.79
CA PHE A 1195 23.41 18.42 -2.83
C PHE A 1195 23.99 19.14 -1.60
N PRO A 1196 24.62 20.32 -1.76
CA PRO A 1196 23.89 21.53 -1.37
C PRO A 1196 24.22 22.81 -2.20
N ILE A 1197 23.25 23.73 -2.29
CA ILE A 1197 23.52 25.15 -2.54
C ILE A 1197 23.54 25.89 -1.19
N SER A 1198 24.63 26.60 -0.92
CA SER A 1198 24.72 27.63 0.13
C SER A 1198 24.17 28.96 -0.38
N LEU A 1199 23.17 29.53 0.29
CA LEU A 1199 22.67 30.89 0.02
C LEU A 1199 23.57 31.91 0.72
N ALA A 1200 24.67 32.30 0.08
CA ALA A 1200 25.44 33.47 0.51
C ALA A 1200 24.76 34.76 0.00
N GLU A 1201 24.63 35.75 0.88
CA GLU A 1201 24.23 37.13 0.56
C GLU A 1201 25.06 37.70 -0.60
N ILE A 1202 24.38 38.27 -1.59
CA ILE A 1202 25.01 39.03 -2.67
C ILE A 1202 25.52 40.35 -2.08
N ILE A 1203 26.77 40.38 -1.62
CA ILE A 1203 27.50 41.62 -1.42
C ILE A 1203 27.92 42.14 -2.80
N ALA A 1204 27.27 43.22 -3.22
CA ALA A 1204 27.69 44.00 -4.39
C ALA A 1204 29.15 44.46 -4.22
N THR A 1205 30.04 43.97 -5.09
CA THR A 1205 31.39 44.53 -5.25
C THR A 1205 31.54 45.13 -6.64
N GLU A 1206 31.75 46.45 -6.65
CA GLU A 1206 32.01 47.27 -7.82
C GLU A 1206 33.26 46.80 -8.57
N LYS A 1207 33.12 46.68 -9.90
CA LYS A 1207 34.24 46.53 -10.84
C LYS A 1207 35.12 47.78 -10.84
N LYS A 1208 36.44 47.59 -10.73
CA LYS A 1208 37.46 48.54 -11.20
C LYS A 1208 38.38 47.82 -12.22
N PRO A 1209 38.77 48.45 -13.34
CA PRO A 1209 39.42 47.74 -14.44
C PRO A 1209 40.95 47.67 -14.29
N ALA A 1210 41.50 46.74 -15.07
CA ALA A 1210 42.86 46.22 -15.12
C ALA A 1210 43.96 47.23 -15.52
N GLU A 1211 45.20 46.93 -15.12
CA GLU A 1211 46.44 47.27 -15.85
C GLU A 1211 47.63 46.35 -15.44
N GLU A 1212 48.32 45.84 -16.49
CA GLU A 1212 49.75 45.43 -16.64
C GLU A 1212 50.38 44.34 -15.72
N ALA A 1213 50.72 43.13 -16.21
CA ALA A 1213 51.81 42.69 -17.11
C ALA A 1213 53.20 42.48 -16.45
N VAL A 1214 53.79 41.28 -16.63
CA VAL A 1214 55.20 40.95 -17.01
C VAL A 1214 55.75 39.64 -16.37
N ASP A 1215 56.20 38.72 -17.25
CA ASP A 1215 57.25 37.65 -17.17
C ASP A 1215 57.18 36.51 -16.13
N SER A 1216 57.67 35.27 -16.37
CA SER A 1216 58.53 34.70 -17.42
C SER A 1216 58.54 33.15 -17.41
N THR A 1217 58.81 32.58 -18.60
CA THR A 1217 59.63 31.38 -18.92
C THR A 1217 59.27 29.95 -18.42
N THR A 1218 58.89 29.13 -19.41
CA THR A 1218 59.08 27.67 -19.57
C THR A 1218 60.56 27.25 -19.75
N PRO A 1219 60.93 25.97 -19.53
CA PRO A 1219 61.03 25.04 -20.68
C PRO A 1219 60.59 23.58 -20.44
N SER A 1220 60.27 22.96 -21.58
CA SER A 1220 59.81 21.59 -21.84
C SER A 1220 60.85 20.48 -21.59
N LEU A 1221 60.37 19.23 -21.48
CA LEU A 1221 60.86 17.96 -22.09
C LEU A 1221 59.91 16.85 -21.58
N GLY A 1222 59.27 15.94 -22.34
CA GLY A 1222 59.57 15.37 -23.65
C GLY A 1222 60.21 13.98 -23.48
N GLY A 1223 59.45 12.88 -23.68
CA GLY A 1223 60.05 11.55 -23.88
C GLY A 1223 59.21 10.34 -23.48
N ALA A 1224 58.60 9.69 -24.47
CA ALA A 1224 57.96 8.37 -24.39
C ALA A 1224 58.99 7.23 -24.51
N SER A 1225 58.69 6.03 -23.98
CA SER A 1225 58.71 4.76 -24.73
C SER A 1225 58.51 3.51 -23.84
N SER A 1226 57.43 2.78 -24.14
CA SER A 1226 57.25 1.32 -24.28
C SER A 1226 58.29 0.27 -23.80
N ARG A 1227 57.73 -0.91 -23.42
CA ARG A 1227 58.21 -2.33 -23.55
C ARG A 1227 58.92 -2.98 -22.31
N PRO A 1228 59.08 -4.33 -22.21
CA PRO A 1228 58.06 -5.36 -21.94
C PRO A 1228 58.55 -6.53 -20.99
N GLY A 1229 57.65 -7.48 -20.69
CA GLY A 1229 57.75 -8.95 -20.44
C GLY A 1229 59.01 -9.73 -19.97
N TYR A 1230 58.69 -10.83 -19.25
CA TYR A 1230 59.24 -12.22 -19.26
C TYR A 1230 60.08 -12.80 -18.07
N LEU A 1231 59.47 -13.77 -17.37
CA LEU A 1231 59.86 -15.16 -16.95
C LEU A 1231 61.09 -15.53 -16.07
N ASP A 1232 60.77 -16.23 -14.96
CA ASP A 1232 61.14 -17.58 -14.45
C ASP A 1232 62.53 -18.07 -13.93
N HIS A 1233 62.43 -18.77 -12.77
CA HIS A 1233 63.12 -20.00 -12.27
C HIS A 1233 64.62 -19.95 -11.85
N LEU A 1234 65.21 -20.71 -10.90
CA LEU A 1234 64.87 -21.71 -9.86
C LEU A 1234 66.18 -22.05 -9.05
N THR A 1235 66.09 -22.23 -7.71
CA THR A 1235 66.73 -23.24 -6.77
C THR A 1235 68.28 -23.38 -6.58
N PRO A 1236 68.79 -24.32 -5.71
CA PRO A 1236 68.88 -24.34 -4.22
C PRO A 1236 70.34 -24.77 -3.76
N PRO A 1237 70.68 -25.48 -2.64
CA PRO A 1237 69.96 -25.90 -1.39
C PRO A 1237 70.73 -25.74 -0.04
N ALA A 1238 70.03 -25.91 1.09
CA ALA A 1238 70.40 -26.68 2.30
C ALA A 1238 69.16 -26.92 3.17
#